data_AF-A0AA36JE58-F1
#
_entry.id   AF-A0AA36JE58-F1
#
_cell.length_a   1.000
_cell.length_b   1.000
_cell.length_c   1.000
_cell.angle_alpha   90.00
_cell.angle_beta   90.00
_cell.angle_gamma   90.00
#
_symmetry.space_group_name_H-M   'P 1'
#
loop_
_entity.id
_entity.type
_entity.pdbx_description
1 polymer ?
#
loop_
_entity_poly.entity_id
_entity_poly.type
_entity_poly.pdbx_seq_one_letter_code
_entity_poly.pdbx_strand_id
1 'polypeptide(L)'
;MEGEERGDPLPQDPSGWRSRASLPASLASLADARPERSVSLDTPWWLQPSRSPQPKTRYQLLSGGSNGSAVSAAPRHPSMELMWRQSPSDMSPDSKARETPTGSRQRSPGSRVEDLLDHLQGEVEVIDNKPSALPLSQPKKAETQDLLRSEVLLWTTPDASGMSPTSKLTFWGRSDSISDERMPALPVECSPESAAPVEAIELERDLYAFSLAPQIGCLAAFCSPVISATAQLAVLYFLAYQNENMFEEGKWKQPISPYWSLNVMKVISIAVSLFKVSTELQNAQQLCRSLLVGRFMDTWRLVAGWWSLSLQYSTGLCVLFVSLSIVLGATSCVGCFLKIFSVFIIVDMDNLAVRFLDGMMFLDFHVVVDPERLQRYRRKRGTIRGLSIRLIFMIMPITLIVASWIVSMYFNTTPLTLLAFGKVDNLHAPKMINIGGCCPPNMKLEHLKGEGLAANVSVLLLAALDTGDRPVPPRLHWIALDSQAEPIVPSSLQVLRGNDGNNNAAFRAGSAQTVRSQAYHWMEAHVKSQTSTYYKDLLKQEKLYKTTEPFEGSFLISGIQAEFPTTYTVFVTAENPHSRALAGTPAKASLLIPACSPFCESCELSGSHLCDPGKCIKGTHYHQGRCWPCVDHCESCEFGAAPLDFGVVNLTDSESIPCDYGGCKDGFGLHAGRCLPCKVEDCRDCYEDLAVCGLCKPGLGLDNNGTCQQCGGPHCRCFEKGGCEECENGWGPAENATCVECADGCSTCPVFHTKCKECELGFVLEREQCQRCVPHCRNCTVSGLDSCDECFPGFGLNMLTMKCNPCEVEHCLQCNGDQRRCSVCESGFGVTPEGLCQDCGEFCKECDAIHDCKVCQEGFVSLDGLCLGCADRCGNCDKAGPAKCDRCFQGFHVTQEGICELGATQVAHVAHAHV
;
A
#
# COMPACT_ATOMS: atom_id res chain seq x y z
N MET A 1 -62.50 2.61 -5.62
CA MET A 1 -63.23 1.35 -5.74
C MET A 1 -62.46 0.34 -4.89
N GLU A 2 -62.61 0.31 -3.56
CA GLU A 2 -63.83 0.28 -2.70
C GLU A 2 -64.60 -1.04 -2.91
N GLY A 3 -65.09 -1.79 -1.90
CA GLY A 3 -65.13 -1.62 -0.43
C GLY A 3 -64.72 -2.91 0.33
N GLU A 4 -64.68 -3.03 1.67
CA GLU A 4 -65.72 -2.81 2.72
C GLU A 4 -66.85 -3.88 2.68
N GLU A 5 -67.44 -4.41 3.79
CA GLU A 5 -67.46 -3.97 5.21
C GLU A 5 -68.06 -5.04 6.20
N ARG A 6 -67.90 -4.83 7.53
CA ARG A 6 -68.74 -5.29 8.70
C ARG A 6 -68.86 -6.81 9.03
N GLY A 7 -69.15 -7.24 10.28
CA GLY A 7 -69.31 -6.48 11.55
C GLY A 7 -69.67 -7.32 12.82
N ASP A 8 -69.70 -6.64 13.96
CA ASP A 8 -69.92 -6.99 15.40
C ASP A 8 -71.30 -7.65 15.79
N PRO A 9 -71.67 -8.02 17.07
CA PRO A 9 -71.21 -7.43 18.36
C PRO A 9 -71.25 -8.19 19.75
N LEU A 10 -70.36 -7.76 20.68
CA LEU A 10 -70.58 -7.43 22.14
C LEU A 10 -71.06 -8.50 23.19
N PRO A 11 -71.10 -8.20 24.52
CA PRO A 11 -70.49 -7.12 25.34
C PRO A 11 -69.80 -7.52 26.69
N GLN A 12 -69.06 -6.55 27.30
CA GLN A 12 -69.02 -6.12 28.74
C GLN A 12 -67.61 -5.84 29.34
N ASP A 13 -67.58 -4.94 30.35
CA ASP A 13 -66.46 -4.21 30.99
C ASP A 13 -66.58 -4.37 32.55
N PRO A 14 -65.76 -3.83 33.52
CA PRO A 14 -64.92 -2.62 33.47
C PRO A 14 -63.55 -2.54 34.25
N SER A 15 -62.76 -1.51 33.94
CA SER A 15 -61.92 -0.65 34.84
C SER A 15 -60.57 -1.11 35.49
N GLY A 16 -59.46 -0.44 35.12
CA GLY A 16 -58.93 0.71 35.91
C GLY A 16 -57.64 0.62 36.78
N TRP A 17 -56.58 1.35 36.37
CA TRP A 17 -55.60 2.17 37.16
C TRP A 17 -54.32 1.61 37.88
N ARG A 18 -53.14 2.04 37.33
CA ARG A 18 -51.93 2.68 37.96
C ARG A 18 -50.96 2.01 38.99
N SER A 19 -49.78 1.62 38.48
CA SER A 19 -48.44 2.24 38.75
C SER A 19 -47.50 1.88 39.95
N ARG A 20 -46.18 1.94 39.64
CA ARG A 20 -44.95 2.16 40.48
C ARG A 20 -44.37 1.08 41.45
N ALA A 21 -43.27 0.45 41.00
CA ALA A 21 -41.87 0.55 41.48
C ALA A 21 -41.44 0.32 42.97
N SER A 22 -40.14 -0.06 43.11
CA SER A 22 -39.22 -0.05 44.27
C SER A 22 -39.00 -1.37 45.07
N LEU A 23 -37.93 -1.38 45.89
CA LEU A 23 -37.23 -2.57 46.44
C LEU A 23 -37.55 -2.82 47.96
N PRO A 24 -36.66 -3.27 48.86
CA PRO A 24 -36.78 -4.60 49.48
C PRO A 24 -36.89 -4.61 51.02
N ALA A 25 -37.15 -5.77 51.64
CA ALA A 25 -37.01 -6.00 53.08
C ALA A 25 -36.78 -7.50 53.42
N SER A 26 -36.26 -7.79 54.62
CA SER A 26 -35.87 -9.14 55.06
C SER A 26 -36.24 -9.45 56.52
N LEU A 27 -36.60 -10.71 56.78
CA LEU A 27 -36.72 -11.41 58.07
C LEU A 27 -36.43 -12.91 57.79
N ALA A 28 -35.75 -13.78 58.56
CA ALA A 28 -35.01 -13.78 59.84
C ALA A 28 -35.56 -14.87 60.81
N SER A 29 -34.76 -15.93 61.07
CA SER A 29 -34.47 -16.59 62.37
C SER A 29 -34.49 -18.15 62.42
N LEU A 30 -33.51 -18.72 63.16
CA LEU A 30 -33.41 -20.08 63.77
C LEU A 30 -33.31 -21.31 62.81
N ALA A 31 -32.66 -22.46 63.12
CA ALA A 31 -31.61 -22.93 64.05
C ALA A 31 -31.38 -24.47 63.82
N ASP A 32 -30.30 -25.19 64.18
CA ASP A 32 -28.86 -24.96 64.47
C ASP A 32 -28.11 -26.33 64.54
N ALA A 33 -26.77 -26.37 64.41
CA ALA A 33 -25.83 -27.50 64.63
C ALA A 33 -25.92 -28.74 63.68
N ARG A 34 -24.86 -29.51 63.33
CA ARG A 34 -23.44 -29.66 63.78
C ARG A 34 -22.57 -30.30 62.62
N PRO A 35 -21.25 -30.60 62.73
CA PRO A 35 -20.18 -29.78 62.13
C PRO A 35 -19.17 -30.49 61.17
N GLU A 36 -18.11 -29.74 60.78
CA GLU A 36 -16.90 -30.12 59.99
C GLU A 36 -17.10 -30.12 58.45
N ARG A 37 -16.22 -29.63 57.56
CA ARG A 37 -14.94 -28.84 57.54
C ARG A 37 -14.68 -28.41 56.06
N SER A 38 -13.80 -27.47 55.62
CA SER A 38 -13.21 -26.21 56.15
C SER A 38 -12.16 -25.64 55.14
N VAL A 39 -11.93 -24.31 55.10
CA VAL A 39 -10.72 -23.61 54.52
C VAL A 39 -10.60 -23.56 52.96
N SER A 40 -10.28 -22.45 52.26
CA SER A 40 -10.14 -21.00 52.61
C SER A 40 -9.88 -20.07 51.39
N LEU A 41 -10.41 -18.82 51.40
CA LEU A 41 -9.82 -17.53 50.91
C LEU A 41 -9.36 -17.40 49.41
N ASP A 42 -9.30 -16.26 48.72
CA ASP A 42 -9.70 -14.85 49.00
C ASP A 42 -9.88 -14.05 47.66
N THR A 43 -10.32 -12.78 47.74
CA THR A 43 -10.21 -11.75 46.66
C THR A 43 -9.34 -10.58 47.17
N PRO A 44 -8.57 -9.79 46.36
CA PRO A 44 -9.17 -8.72 45.51
C PRO A 44 -8.34 -8.07 44.34
N TRP A 45 -9.05 -7.43 43.38
CA TRP A 45 -8.62 -6.25 42.54
C TRP A 45 -7.49 -6.54 41.50
N TRP A 46 -7.19 -5.73 40.46
CA TRP A 46 -7.03 -4.26 40.30
C TRP A 46 -7.17 -3.77 38.84
N LEU A 47 -7.36 -2.45 38.66
CA LEU A 47 -6.89 -1.74 37.44
C LEU A 47 -6.53 -0.26 37.74
N GLN A 48 -5.23 0.07 37.72
CA GLN A 48 -4.63 1.43 37.81
C GLN A 48 -4.83 2.15 39.18
N PRO A 49 -4.04 3.20 39.56
CA PRO A 49 -3.12 4.00 38.72
C PRO A 49 -1.71 4.32 39.30
N SER A 50 -0.91 4.95 38.42
CA SER A 50 -0.09 6.16 38.67
C SER A 50 1.46 6.10 38.64
N ARG A 51 2.00 7.12 37.94
CA ARG A 51 3.30 7.82 38.11
C ARG A 51 4.63 7.10 37.78
N SER A 52 5.38 7.76 36.90
CA SER A 52 6.85 7.71 36.85
C SER A 52 7.47 8.24 38.15
N PRO A 53 8.71 7.83 38.49
CA PRO A 53 9.83 8.71 38.17
C PRO A 53 11.18 8.01 37.84
N GLN A 54 11.99 8.67 37.02
CA GLN A 54 13.47 8.55 37.09
C GLN A 54 13.99 9.44 38.26
N PRO A 55 15.26 9.35 38.75
CA PRO A 55 16.45 8.76 38.12
C PRO A 55 17.33 7.96 39.13
N LYS A 56 18.65 7.94 38.84
CA LYS A 56 19.80 8.01 39.79
C LYS A 56 20.54 6.73 40.21
N THR A 57 21.67 6.54 39.52
CA THR A 57 23.06 6.45 40.08
C THR A 57 23.44 5.28 41.00
N ARG A 58 24.66 4.70 40.98
CA ARG A 58 25.94 4.88 40.22
C ARG A 58 26.97 3.98 40.94
N TYR A 59 28.17 3.82 40.36
CA TYR A 59 29.41 3.36 41.04
C TYR A 59 29.52 1.86 41.42
N GLN A 60 30.70 1.23 41.37
CA GLN A 60 31.97 1.53 40.65
C GLN A 60 32.88 0.27 40.62
N LEU A 61 34.12 0.48 40.18
CA LEU A 61 35.32 -0.38 40.27
C LEU A 61 35.49 -1.26 39.01
N LEU A 62 36.41 -0.89 38.12
CA LEU A 62 37.88 -1.12 38.15
C LEU A 62 38.23 -2.61 37.97
N SER A 63 39.19 -3.00 37.13
CA SER A 63 39.94 -2.29 36.09
C SER A 63 40.75 -3.31 35.27
N GLY A 64 41.01 -3.06 33.99
CA GLY A 64 41.94 -3.89 33.22
C GLY A 64 43.35 -3.86 33.80
N GLY A 65 43.94 -5.04 34.04
CA GLY A 65 45.31 -5.20 34.53
C GLY A 65 46.10 -6.16 33.63
N SER A 66 46.87 -5.62 32.70
CA SER A 66 47.65 -6.38 31.72
C SER A 66 49.04 -6.75 32.24
N ASN A 67 49.41 -8.03 32.16
CA ASN A 67 50.78 -8.60 32.10
C ASN A 67 50.65 -10.13 31.88
N GLY A 68 51.54 -10.84 31.19
CA GLY A 68 52.70 -10.40 30.40
C GLY A 68 53.67 -11.57 30.08
N SER A 69 54.02 -11.74 28.81
CA SER A 69 55.23 -12.44 28.29
C SER A 69 55.50 -13.94 28.61
N ALA A 70 55.29 -14.78 27.58
CA ALA A 70 56.17 -15.83 27.02
C ALA A 70 57.19 -16.63 27.88
N VAL A 71 57.27 -17.95 27.62
CA VAL A 71 58.52 -18.75 27.49
C VAL A 71 58.24 -20.03 26.66
N SER A 72 59.27 -20.76 26.23
CA SER A 72 59.23 -21.73 25.12
C SER A 72 59.65 -23.18 25.47
N ALA A 73 59.48 -24.06 24.47
CA ALA A 73 60.11 -25.38 24.25
C ALA A 73 59.45 -26.67 24.82
N ALA A 74 59.75 -27.78 24.13
CA ALA A 74 59.23 -29.15 24.32
C ALA A 74 60.25 -30.00 25.18
N PRO A 75 60.35 -31.37 25.19
CA PRO A 75 59.83 -32.40 24.26
C PRO A 75 59.29 -33.72 24.90
N ARG A 76 58.81 -34.68 24.06
CA ARG A 76 59.31 -36.09 23.95
C ARG A 76 58.42 -36.99 23.07
N HIS A 77 59.07 -37.82 22.25
CA HIS A 77 58.58 -39.10 21.70
C HIS A 77 59.23 -40.27 22.49
N PRO A 78 58.72 -41.51 22.41
CA PRO A 78 59.31 -42.49 21.49
C PRO A 78 58.25 -43.35 20.75
N SER A 79 58.70 -44.42 20.07
CA SER A 79 57.96 -45.18 19.05
C SER A 79 58.28 -46.69 19.11
N MET A 80 57.37 -47.56 18.65
CA MET A 80 57.57 -48.88 18.02
C MET A 80 56.20 -49.59 17.85
N GLU A 81 55.98 -50.66 17.07
CA GLU A 81 56.44 -51.14 15.73
C GLU A 81 55.97 -52.61 15.60
N LEU A 82 55.35 -53.03 14.47
CA LEU A 82 55.50 -54.36 13.83
C LEU A 82 54.49 -54.58 12.67
N MET A 83 54.81 -55.55 11.79
CA MET A 83 54.02 -55.98 10.60
C MET A 83 53.33 -57.33 10.83
N TRP A 84 52.49 -57.82 9.89
CA TRP A 84 52.80 -59.00 9.02
C TRP A 84 51.62 -59.49 8.14
N ARG A 85 51.81 -59.48 6.79
CA ARG A 85 51.09 -60.26 5.72
C ARG A 85 49.54 -60.10 5.62
N GLN A 86 48.82 -60.50 4.57
CA GLN A 86 49.07 -61.43 3.44
C GLN A 86 48.24 -61.07 2.17
N SER A 87 48.56 -61.67 1.01
CA SER A 87 47.77 -61.67 -0.26
C SER A 87 47.43 -63.14 -0.63
N PRO A 88 46.55 -63.53 -1.59
CA PRO A 88 46.35 -63.02 -2.98
C PRO A 88 44.85 -62.73 -3.29
N SER A 89 44.31 -62.53 -4.52
CA SER A 89 44.70 -62.98 -5.88
C SER A 89 44.14 -62.10 -7.02
N ASP A 90 44.89 -62.07 -8.15
CA ASP A 90 44.52 -62.08 -9.59
C ASP A 90 43.43 -61.11 -10.15
N MET A 91 43.50 -60.61 -11.40
CA MET A 91 44.27 -61.06 -12.57
C MET A 91 44.55 -59.91 -13.58
N SER A 92 45.66 -59.99 -14.35
CA SER A 92 45.94 -59.22 -15.60
C SER A 92 46.97 -60.01 -16.44
N PRO A 93 47.05 -59.85 -17.79
CA PRO A 93 47.86 -58.79 -18.43
C PRO A 93 47.27 -58.35 -19.81
N ASP A 94 47.90 -57.66 -20.78
CA ASP A 94 49.24 -57.03 -21.01
C ASP A 94 48.95 -55.68 -21.79
N SER A 95 49.74 -54.98 -22.64
CA SER A 95 51.08 -55.14 -23.25
C SER A 95 51.78 -53.80 -23.62
N LYS A 96 52.19 -53.61 -24.88
CA LYS A 96 53.07 -52.58 -25.48
C LYS A 96 52.56 -52.31 -26.93
N ALA A 97 53.04 -51.41 -27.79
CA ALA A 97 54.17 -50.46 -27.82
C ALA A 97 53.76 -49.23 -28.70
N ARG A 98 54.23 -48.00 -28.49
CA ARG A 98 55.44 -47.36 -29.08
C ARG A 98 55.57 -47.40 -30.62
N GLU A 99 55.28 -46.28 -31.29
CA GLU A 99 56.13 -45.72 -32.39
C GLU A 99 55.83 -44.23 -32.68
N THR A 100 56.60 -43.59 -33.57
CA THR A 100 56.70 -42.12 -33.82
C THR A 100 57.16 -41.87 -35.29
N PRO A 101 57.48 -40.65 -35.81
CA PRO A 101 57.29 -39.27 -35.33
C PRO A 101 56.72 -38.27 -36.39
N THR A 102 56.76 -36.97 -36.04
CA THR A 102 56.98 -35.73 -36.84
C THR A 102 55.81 -34.72 -36.83
N GLY A 103 56.03 -33.41 -36.84
CA GLY A 103 57.27 -32.60 -36.84
C GLY A 103 57.00 -31.13 -36.49
N SER A 104 58.04 -30.30 -36.28
CA SER A 104 57.91 -28.98 -35.63
C SER A 104 58.31 -27.77 -36.50
N ARG A 105 57.51 -26.69 -36.46
CA ARG A 105 57.88 -25.23 -36.53
C ARG A 105 56.60 -24.39 -36.38
N GLN A 106 56.48 -23.37 -35.53
CA GLN A 106 57.22 -22.11 -35.32
C GLN A 106 56.98 -21.00 -36.37
N ARG A 107 56.37 -19.91 -35.85
CA ARG A 107 56.47 -18.48 -36.22
C ARG A 107 55.85 -17.96 -37.54
N SER A 108 55.00 -16.95 -37.33
CA SER A 108 54.59 -15.85 -38.20
C SER A 108 55.69 -14.76 -38.33
N PRO A 109 55.48 -13.58 -38.97
CA PRO A 109 54.43 -13.14 -39.93
C PRO A 109 55.03 -12.53 -41.24
N GLY A 110 54.19 -11.98 -42.14
CA GLY A 110 54.57 -10.77 -42.92
C GLY A 110 54.27 -10.72 -44.42
N SER A 111 53.14 -10.09 -44.78
CA SER A 111 52.91 -9.22 -45.97
C SER A 111 53.55 -9.51 -47.35
N ARG A 112 52.71 -9.64 -48.38
CA ARG A 112 52.71 -8.70 -49.52
C ARG A 112 51.33 -8.66 -50.23
N VAL A 113 51.18 -7.70 -51.15
CA VAL A 113 49.98 -7.37 -51.93
C VAL A 113 50.30 -7.65 -53.41
N GLU A 114 49.35 -8.20 -54.18
CA GLU A 114 48.87 -7.65 -55.47
C GLU A 114 47.76 -8.50 -56.13
N ASP A 115 47.04 -7.81 -57.01
CA ASP A 115 45.84 -8.13 -57.80
C ASP A 115 45.78 -9.43 -58.62
N LEU A 116 44.56 -9.81 -59.02
CA LEU A 116 44.26 -10.14 -60.43
C LEU A 116 42.76 -9.94 -60.75
N LEU A 117 42.46 -9.63 -62.01
CA LEU A 117 41.16 -9.11 -62.48
C LEU A 117 40.33 -10.13 -63.30
N ASP A 118 39.05 -9.78 -63.47
CA ASP A 118 38.35 -9.65 -64.77
C ASP A 118 37.47 -10.77 -65.41
N HIS A 119 36.63 -10.27 -66.34
CA HIS A 119 35.85 -10.93 -67.41
C HIS A 119 34.46 -11.56 -67.07
N LEU A 120 33.39 -11.44 -67.89
CA LEU A 120 33.08 -10.61 -69.09
C LEU A 120 31.54 -10.50 -69.34
N GLN A 121 31.11 -9.47 -70.11
CA GLN A 121 29.92 -9.27 -71.01
C GLN A 121 28.65 -10.17 -70.88
N GLY A 122 27.39 -9.68 -71.01
CA GLY A 122 26.80 -8.38 -71.41
C GLY A 122 25.24 -8.42 -71.24
N GLU A 123 24.33 -7.68 -71.91
CA GLU A 123 24.34 -6.62 -72.96
C GLU A 123 23.02 -5.75 -72.94
N VAL A 124 22.92 -4.75 -73.85
CA VAL A 124 21.78 -4.05 -74.54
C VAL A 124 20.33 -4.58 -74.31
N GLU A 125 19.20 -3.84 -74.28
CA GLU A 125 18.74 -2.45 -74.66
C GLU A 125 18.48 -1.51 -73.43
N VAL A 126 18.05 -0.21 -73.44
CA VAL A 126 17.27 0.72 -74.34
C VAL A 126 15.72 0.51 -74.24
N ILE A 127 14.77 1.47 -74.25
CA ILE A 127 14.66 2.95 -74.49
C ILE A 127 14.32 3.76 -73.20
N ASP A 128 14.68 5.05 -73.20
CA ASP A 128 14.33 6.23 -72.38
C ASP A 128 12.92 6.33 -71.71
N ASN A 129 12.66 7.17 -70.68
CA ASN A 129 13.22 8.52 -70.45
C ASN A 129 13.27 9.03 -68.98
N LYS A 130 14.03 10.12 -68.76
CA LYS A 130 14.31 10.87 -67.49
C LYS A 130 13.71 12.30 -67.59
N PRO A 131 13.98 13.32 -66.72
CA PRO A 131 14.68 13.44 -65.41
C PRO A 131 13.72 14.01 -64.30
N SER A 132 14.05 14.75 -63.21
CA SER A 132 15.30 15.35 -62.69
C SER A 132 15.35 15.67 -61.18
N ALA A 133 16.56 15.59 -60.63
CA ALA A 133 17.25 16.40 -59.59
C ALA A 133 16.53 17.30 -58.53
N LEU A 134 16.73 16.94 -57.25
CA LEU A 134 17.55 17.61 -56.19
C LEU A 134 18.24 18.99 -56.51
N PRO A 135 18.70 19.81 -55.50
CA PRO A 135 18.38 19.87 -54.05
C PRO A 135 18.34 21.31 -53.42
N LEU A 136 18.35 21.37 -52.07
CA LEU A 136 18.98 22.38 -51.16
C LEU A 136 18.27 23.69 -50.70
N SER A 137 18.64 24.06 -49.46
CA SER A 137 18.68 25.39 -48.81
C SER A 137 17.47 25.93 -48.01
N GLN A 138 17.78 26.71 -46.96
CA GLN A 138 16.87 27.51 -46.11
C GLN A 138 16.81 28.97 -46.61
N PRO A 139 15.76 29.73 -46.24
CA PRO A 139 16.00 31.12 -45.81
C PRO A 139 15.17 31.56 -44.57
N LYS A 140 15.16 32.87 -44.28
CA LYS A 140 14.74 33.52 -43.01
C LYS A 140 13.49 34.43 -43.16
N LYS A 141 12.89 34.76 -42.01
CA LYS A 141 12.03 35.93 -41.65
C LYS A 141 11.67 37.00 -42.73
N ALA A 142 10.37 37.22 -42.91
CA ALA A 142 9.60 38.50 -42.96
C ALA A 142 8.10 38.12 -43.08
N GLU A 143 7.06 38.71 -42.46
CA GLU A 143 6.70 40.08 -42.03
C GLU A 143 5.80 40.87 -43.03
N THR A 144 4.52 40.50 -43.07
CA THR A 144 3.28 41.27 -43.40
C THR A 144 2.11 40.28 -43.14
N GLN A 145 0.91 40.55 -42.59
CA GLN A 145 0.04 41.71 -42.34
C GLN A 145 -1.24 41.72 -43.23
N ASP A 146 -2.39 41.71 -42.54
CA ASP A 146 -3.76 42.08 -42.91
C ASP A 146 -4.70 41.18 -43.77
N LEU A 147 -5.97 41.16 -43.31
CA LEU A 147 -7.23 40.77 -43.98
C LEU A 147 -7.43 39.26 -44.29
N LEU A 148 -8.60 38.63 -44.02
CA LEU A 148 -9.99 39.13 -44.18
C LEU A 148 -11.00 38.63 -43.11
N ARG A 149 -12.10 39.37 -43.01
CA ARG A 149 -13.45 39.02 -42.48
C ARG A 149 -14.08 37.80 -43.20
N SER A 150 -15.20 37.19 -42.79
CA SER A 150 -16.02 37.11 -41.54
C SER A 150 -17.28 36.29 -41.84
N GLU A 151 -17.92 35.64 -40.86
CA GLU A 151 -19.36 35.33 -40.98
C GLU A 151 -20.10 35.34 -39.63
N VAL A 152 -21.44 35.33 -39.67
CA VAL A 152 -22.34 35.89 -38.64
C VAL A 152 -23.65 35.09 -38.54
N LEU A 153 -24.22 34.95 -37.33
CA LEU A 153 -25.68 34.84 -37.12
C LEU A 153 -26.08 35.22 -35.68
N LEU A 154 -27.25 35.86 -35.50
CA LEU A 154 -27.90 36.19 -34.22
C LEU A 154 -29.02 35.16 -33.89
N TRP A 155 -29.74 35.17 -32.75
CA TRP A 155 -30.91 36.00 -32.34
C TRP A 155 -31.33 35.48 -30.93
N THR A 156 -31.95 36.18 -29.96
CA THR A 156 -32.33 37.60 -29.70
C THR A 156 -32.58 37.81 -28.18
N THR A 157 -32.94 39.03 -27.75
CA THR A 157 -33.33 39.41 -26.36
C THR A 157 -34.84 39.22 -26.07
N PRO A 158 -35.34 39.66 -24.88
CA PRO A 158 -35.98 40.99 -24.84
C PRO A 158 -35.59 41.89 -23.63
N ASP A 159 -36.11 43.12 -23.63
CA ASP A 159 -35.53 44.31 -22.98
C ASP A 159 -36.07 44.69 -21.57
N ALA A 160 -35.32 45.57 -20.88
CA ALA A 160 -35.87 46.73 -20.17
C ALA A 160 -34.85 47.89 -20.10
N SER A 161 -35.29 49.13 -20.30
CA SER A 161 -34.48 50.35 -20.56
C SER A 161 -33.98 51.10 -19.31
N GLY A 162 -32.94 51.96 -19.42
CA GLY A 162 -32.39 52.64 -18.21
C GLY A 162 -31.34 53.79 -18.29
N MET A 163 -31.08 54.45 -19.44
CA MET A 163 -30.19 55.64 -19.56
C MET A 163 -28.66 55.48 -19.27
N SER A 164 -27.89 56.49 -19.71
CA SER A 164 -26.41 56.61 -19.74
C SER A 164 -26.04 58.13 -19.70
N PRO A 165 -24.78 58.63 -19.86
CA PRO A 165 -23.50 57.96 -20.16
C PRO A 165 -22.23 58.47 -19.42
N THR A 166 -21.08 57.78 -19.63
CA THR A 166 -19.67 58.28 -19.56
C THR A 166 -19.16 58.95 -18.26
N SER A 167 -17.99 58.58 -17.73
CA SER A 167 -16.70 58.68 -18.45
C SER A 167 -15.53 57.95 -17.75
N LYS A 168 -14.38 57.94 -18.44
CA LYS A 168 -13.17 57.12 -18.21
C LYS A 168 -12.52 57.26 -16.83
N LEU A 169 -12.07 56.12 -16.26
CA LEU A 169 -10.98 56.09 -15.29
C LEU A 169 -9.63 56.36 -15.98
N THR A 170 -8.84 57.30 -15.43
CA THR A 170 -7.37 57.29 -15.47
C THR A 170 -6.85 57.81 -14.13
N PHE A 171 -5.73 57.27 -13.65
CA PHE A 171 -5.27 57.39 -12.26
C PHE A 171 -3.80 57.83 -12.20
N TRP A 172 -3.37 58.33 -11.03
CA TRP A 172 -2.04 58.91 -10.72
C TRP A 172 -1.74 60.32 -11.30
N GLY A 173 -1.78 61.31 -10.40
CA GLY A 173 -1.25 62.68 -10.58
C GLY A 173 -0.69 63.17 -9.24
N ARG A 174 0.56 63.66 -9.24
CA ARG A 174 1.37 63.96 -8.04
C ARG A 174 0.84 65.18 -7.26
N SER A 175 1.09 65.23 -5.96
CA SER A 175 0.89 66.45 -5.15
C SER A 175 1.86 67.57 -5.53
N ASP A 176 1.41 68.83 -5.52
CA ASP A 176 1.92 69.89 -4.63
C ASP A 176 1.26 71.28 -4.89
N SER A 177 1.17 72.10 -3.83
CA SER A 177 1.02 73.57 -3.79
C SER A 177 -0.29 74.32 -4.19
N ILE A 178 -0.87 74.98 -3.17
CA ILE A 178 -1.29 76.41 -3.07
C ILE A 178 -2.26 77.02 -4.12
N SER A 179 -3.45 77.44 -3.65
CA SER A 179 -3.98 78.83 -3.77
C SER A 179 -5.24 79.09 -2.90
N ASP A 180 -5.54 80.36 -2.61
CA ASP A 180 -6.73 80.84 -1.88
C ASP A 180 -8.04 80.71 -2.68
N GLU A 181 -9.18 80.59 -1.98
CA GLU A 181 -10.35 81.43 -2.27
C GLU A 181 -11.18 81.72 -1.00
N ARG A 182 -12.07 82.73 -1.02
CA ARG A 182 -12.44 83.51 0.19
C ARG A 182 -13.92 83.92 0.29
N MET A 183 -14.52 83.71 1.48
CA MET A 183 -15.74 84.38 2.00
C MET A 183 -17.10 83.98 1.36
N PRO A 184 -18.28 84.27 1.97
CA PRO A 184 -18.58 85.24 3.04
C PRO A 184 -18.94 84.65 4.42
N ALA A 185 -19.13 85.55 5.39
CA ALA A 185 -19.44 85.25 6.79
C ALA A 185 -20.69 85.99 7.29
N LEU A 186 -21.34 85.45 8.32
CA LEU A 186 -22.31 86.11 9.19
C LEU A 186 -21.99 85.75 10.66
N PRO A 187 -22.50 86.50 11.66
CA PRO A 187 -21.67 86.89 12.81
C PRO A 187 -21.60 85.88 13.97
N VAL A 188 -20.53 86.03 14.75
CA VAL A 188 -20.27 85.35 16.02
C VAL A 188 -20.63 86.28 17.17
N GLU A 189 -21.36 85.79 18.18
CA GLU A 189 -21.44 86.44 19.49
C GLU A 189 -20.20 86.07 20.33
N CYS A 190 -19.59 87.07 20.96
CA CYS A 190 -18.29 86.92 21.61
C CYS A 190 -18.41 86.67 23.12
N SER A 191 -17.79 85.59 23.61
CA SER A 191 -16.92 85.67 24.79
C SER A 191 -15.90 84.52 24.82
N PRO A 192 -14.71 84.71 25.44
CA PRO A 192 -13.56 83.85 25.15
C PRO A 192 -13.28 82.82 26.24
N GLU A 193 -12.96 81.60 25.82
CA GLU A 193 -12.06 80.73 26.59
C GLU A 193 -11.00 80.15 25.64
N SER A 194 -9.73 80.30 26.01
CA SER A 194 -8.61 79.95 25.13
C SER A 194 -8.33 78.44 25.18
N ALA A 195 -9.21 77.66 24.56
CA ALA A 195 -8.96 76.25 24.31
C ALA A 195 -7.67 76.10 23.48
N ALA A 196 -6.64 75.48 24.08
CA ALA A 196 -5.41 75.14 23.35
C ALA A 196 -5.74 74.21 22.18
N PRO A 197 -5.04 74.31 21.04
CA PRO A 197 -5.31 73.46 19.88
C PRO A 197 -5.18 71.99 20.26
N VAL A 198 -6.31 71.27 20.21
CA VAL A 198 -6.38 69.85 20.54
C VAL A 198 -5.70 69.07 19.42
N GLU A 199 -4.42 68.73 19.59
CA GLU A 199 -3.70 67.85 18.66
C GLU A 199 -4.47 66.52 18.60
N ALA A 200 -4.97 66.16 17.42
CA ALA A 200 -5.67 64.91 17.18
C ALA A 200 -4.86 64.05 16.21
N ILE A 201 -4.97 62.72 16.35
CA ILE A 201 -4.42 61.76 15.41
C ILE A 201 -5.59 61.14 14.65
N GLU A 202 -5.73 61.48 13.38
CA GLU A 202 -6.58 60.72 12.45
C GLU A 202 -5.98 59.31 12.26
N LEU A 203 -6.84 58.30 12.32
CA LEU A 203 -6.48 56.91 12.03
C LEU A 203 -6.88 56.54 10.60
N GLU A 204 -6.16 55.57 10.03
CA GLU A 204 -6.58 54.93 8.78
C GLU A 204 -7.95 54.25 8.97
N ARG A 205 -8.79 54.23 7.93
CA ARG A 205 -10.15 53.66 8.01
C ARG A 205 -10.12 52.14 7.78
N ASP A 206 -9.44 51.44 8.68
CA ASP A 206 -9.28 49.98 8.69
C ASP A 206 -10.05 49.32 9.85
N LEU A 207 -10.30 48.00 9.74
CA LEU A 207 -11.17 47.25 10.66
C LEU A 207 -10.52 46.93 12.01
N TYR A 208 -9.24 47.29 12.17
CA TYR A 208 -8.47 47.25 13.40
C TYR A 208 -8.53 48.60 14.14
N ALA A 209 -8.42 49.72 13.42
CA ALA A 209 -8.62 51.09 13.91
C ALA A 209 -10.07 51.34 14.37
N PHE A 210 -11.05 50.69 13.74
CA PHE A 210 -12.45 50.63 14.16
C PHE A 210 -12.60 50.33 15.67
N SER A 211 -11.73 49.51 16.27
CA SER A 211 -11.77 49.20 17.72
C SER A 211 -11.61 50.41 18.66
N LEU A 212 -11.15 51.56 18.15
CA LEU A 212 -10.93 52.78 18.93
C LEU A 212 -12.00 53.86 18.75
N ALA A 213 -12.86 53.79 17.73
CA ALA A 213 -13.81 54.87 17.42
C ALA A 213 -14.82 55.08 18.57
N PRO A 214 -15.15 56.33 18.96
CA PRO A 214 -15.89 56.61 20.19
C PRO A 214 -17.32 56.05 20.16
N GLN A 215 -17.97 55.99 19.00
CA GLN A 215 -19.34 55.49 18.81
C GLN A 215 -19.50 53.98 19.15
N ILE A 216 -18.41 53.22 19.18
CA ILE A 216 -18.45 51.75 19.17
C ILE A 216 -18.41 51.18 20.58
N GLY A 217 -19.32 50.23 20.86
CA GLY A 217 -19.41 49.53 22.13
C GLY A 217 -18.39 48.40 22.30
N CYS A 218 -18.09 48.05 23.56
CA CYS A 218 -17.03 47.12 23.95
C CYS A 218 -17.00 45.81 23.16
N LEU A 219 -18.13 45.12 23.02
CA LEU A 219 -18.19 43.84 22.31
C LEU A 219 -17.79 43.97 20.83
N ALA A 220 -18.29 45.00 20.13
CA ALA A 220 -17.95 45.24 18.73
C ALA A 220 -16.46 45.60 18.55
N ALA A 221 -15.88 46.38 19.47
CA ALA A 221 -14.47 46.76 19.44
C ALA A 221 -13.50 45.57 19.66
N PHE A 222 -13.89 44.55 20.43
CA PHE A 222 -13.10 43.31 20.56
C PHE A 222 -13.36 42.32 19.41
N CYS A 223 -14.59 42.24 18.89
CA CYS A 223 -14.95 41.30 17.84
C CYS A 223 -14.48 41.74 16.44
N SER A 224 -14.48 43.05 16.11
CA SER A 224 -14.12 43.51 14.75
C SER A 224 -12.71 43.05 14.30
N PRO A 225 -11.61 43.23 15.06
CA PRO A 225 -10.29 42.80 14.58
C PRO A 225 -10.18 41.27 14.50
N VAL A 226 -10.96 40.53 15.30
CA VAL A 226 -11.02 39.06 15.22
C VAL A 226 -11.73 38.60 13.95
N ILE A 227 -12.85 39.23 13.59
CA ILE A 227 -13.57 38.96 12.34
C ILE A 227 -12.68 39.28 11.13
N SER A 228 -11.97 40.42 11.16
CA SER A 228 -10.98 40.78 10.13
C SER A 228 -9.89 39.72 9.98
N ALA A 229 -9.18 39.43 11.08
CA ALA A 229 -8.06 38.50 11.07
C ALA A 229 -8.47 37.07 10.69
N THR A 230 -9.61 36.58 11.19
CA THR A 230 -10.11 35.23 10.84
C THR A 230 -10.51 35.13 9.37
N ALA A 231 -11.15 36.15 8.80
CA ALA A 231 -11.48 36.17 7.37
C ALA A 231 -10.22 36.25 6.48
N GLN A 232 -9.26 37.13 6.83
CA GLN A 232 -7.98 37.23 6.12
C GLN A 232 -7.19 35.91 6.19
N LEU A 233 -7.10 35.30 7.38
CA LEU A 233 -6.43 34.01 7.58
C LEU A 233 -7.15 32.85 6.88
N ALA A 234 -8.47 32.85 6.78
CA ALA A 234 -9.22 31.83 6.04
C ALA A 234 -8.89 31.86 4.54
N VAL A 235 -8.89 33.04 3.91
CA VAL A 235 -8.52 33.17 2.48
C VAL A 235 -7.05 32.80 2.27
N LEU A 236 -6.14 33.21 3.16
CA LEU A 236 -4.74 32.78 3.13
C LEU A 236 -4.60 31.26 3.27
N TYR A 237 -5.37 30.62 4.13
CA TYR A 237 -5.35 29.16 4.32
C TYR A 237 -5.79 28.42 3.05
N PHE A 238 -6.89 28.84 2.40
CA PHE A 238 -7.33 28.25 1.14
C PHE A 238 -6.27 28.39 0.04
N LEU A 239 -5.69 29.58 -0.15
CA LEU A 239 -4.63 29.79 -1.14
C LEU A 239 -3.34 29.01 -0.80
N ALA A 240 -2.98 28.92 0.48
CA ALA A 240 -1.81 28.17 0.92
C ALA A 240 -1.99 26.66 0.68
N TYR A 241 -3.15 26.08 1.05
CA TYR A 241 -3.34 24.63 1.06
C TYR A 241 -3.65 24.02 -0.31
N GLN A 242 -3.97 24.84 -1.33
CA GLN A 242 -4.12 24.43 -2.73
C GLN A 242 -2.90 23.64 -3.23
N ASN A 243 -3.16 22.44 -3.76
CA ASN A 243 -2.12 21.48 -4.15
C ASN A 243 -1.14 22.08 -5.18
N GLU A 244 -1.65 22.81 -6.18
CA GLU A 244 -0.88 23.50 -7.24
C GLU A 244 0.25 24.42 -6.73
N ASN A 245 0.07 25.02 -5.54
CA ASN A 245 1.05 25.93 -4.95
C ASN A 245 2.25 25.20 -4.31
N MET A 246 2.13 23.88 -4.10
CA MET A 246 3.18 23.02 -3.53
C MET A 246 3.69 21.97 -4.53
N PHE A 247 2.83 21.48 -5.43
CA PHE A 247 3.09 20.37 -6.35
C PHE A 247 2.26 20.52 -7.64
N GLU A 248 2.87 20.35 -8.81
CA GLU A 248 2.24 20.41 -10.15
C GLU A 248 3.06 19.52 -11.09
N GLU A 249 2.46 18.99 -12.17
CA GLU A 249 3.17 18.18 -13.19
C GLU A 249 4.04 17.04 -12.61
N GLY A 250 3.64 16.49 -11.45
CA GLY A 250 4.37 15.42 -10.80
C GLY A 250 5.62 15.83 -10.02
N LYS A 251 5.81 17.12 -9.73
CA LYS A 251 7.03 17.64 -9.09
C LYS A 251 6.72 18.64 -7.98
N TRP A 252 7.50 18.58 -6.91
CA TRP A 252 7.53 19.57 -5.84
C TRP A 252 8.04 20.92 -6.37
N LYS A 253 7.40 22.01 -5.93
CA LYS A 253 7.80 23.36 -6.30
C LYS A 253 9.13 23.77 -5.66
N GLN A 254 10.09 24.11 -6.53
CA GLN A 254 11.40 24.65 -6.18
C GLN A 254 11.40 26.18 -6.31
N PRO A 255 12.07 26.91 -5.41
CA PRO A 255 12.07 28.39 -5.42
C PRO A 255 12.80 28.95 -6.65
N ILE A 256 13.92 28.34 -7.03
CA ILE A 256 14.67 28.66 -8.26
C ILE A 256 14.04 27.88 -9.42
N SER A 257 13.71 28.58 -10.50
CA SER A 257 13.36 27.96 -11.80
C SER A 257 14.56 28.00 -12.75
N PRO A 258 14.63 27.13 -13.78
CA PRO A 258 15.68 27.22 -14.81
C PRO A 258 15.56 28.49 -15.68
N TYR A 259 14.43 29.19 -15.65
CA TYR A 259 14.16 30.35 -16.50
C TYR A 259 14.50 31.67 -15.76
N TRP A 260 15.55 32.36 -16.23
CA TRP A 260 15.98 33.64 -15.67
C TRP A 260 14.85 34.68 -15.57
N SER A 261 14.04 34.80 -16.63
CA SER A 261 12.89 35.73 -16.68
C SER A 261 11.86 35.48 -15.58
N LEU A 262 11.56 34.21 -15.28
CA LEU A 262 10.65 33.83 -14.21
C LEU A 262 11.24 34.14 -12.83
N ASN A 263 12.54 33.89 -12.63
CA ASN A 263 13.22 34.23 -11.38
C ASN A 263 13.24 35.76 -11.13
N VAL A 264 13.49 36.56 -12.17
CA VAL A 264 13.38 38.02 -12.10
C VAL A 264 11.94 38.46 -11.74
N MET A 265 10.93 37.85 -12.38
CA MET A 265 9.53 38.13 -12.04
C MET A 265 9.18 37.75 -10.59
N LYS A 266 9.69 36.62 -10.06
CA LYS A 266 9.53 36.26 -8.63
C LYS A 266 10.13 37.34 -7.71
N VAL A 267 11.33 37.84 -7.99
CA VAL A 267 11.97 38.90 -7.20
C VAL A 267 11.18 40.20 -7.24
N ILE A 268 10.72 40.64 -8.42
CA ILE A 268 9.86 41.83 -8.57
C ILE A 268 8.55 41.64 -7.79
N SER A 269 7.95 40.46 -7.86
CA SER A 269 6.68 40.13 -7.17
C SER A 269 6.82 40.17 -5.64
N ILE A 270 7.93 39.66 -5.11
CA ILE A 270 8.26 39.73 -3.67
C ILE A 270 8.46 41.19 -3.24
N ALA A 271 9.16 42.01 -4.03
CA ALA A 271 9.36 43.43 -3.74
C ALA A 271 8.04 44.23 -3.74
N VAL A 272 7.14 43.93 -4.68
CA VAL A 272 5.81 44.57 -4.75
C VAL A 272 4.91 44.13 -3.58
N SER A 273 4.94 42.85 -3.20
CA SER A 273 4.21 42.34 -2.02
C SER A 273 4.75 42.96 -0.71
N LEU A 274 6.08 43.09 -0.59
CA LEU A 274 6.73 43.83 0.50
C LEU A 274 6.27 45.28 0.58
N PHE A 275 6.23 45.98 -0.56
CA PHE A 275 5.77 47.36 -0.61
C PHE A 275 4.31 47.49 -0.16
N LYS A 276 3.39 46.65 -0.66
CA LYS A 276 1.97 46.71 -0.25
C LYS A 276 1.78 46.39 1.23
N VAL A 277 2.36 45.33 1.79
CA VAL A 277 2.18 45.08 3.24
C VAL A 277 2.93 46.11 4.10
N SER A 278 3.94 46.82 3.55
CA SER A 278 4.56 47.94 4.27
C SER A 278 3.61 49.12 4.51
N THR A 279 2.48 49.26 3.80
CA THR A 279 1.44 50.25 4.17
C THR A 279 0.70 49.80 5.42
N GLU A 280 0.28 48.54 5.52
CA GLU A 280 -0.45 48.06 6.71
C GLU A 280 0.45 48.00 7.96
N LEU A 281 1.75 47.71 7.78
CA LEU A 281 2.73 47.82 8.85
C LEU A 281 2.96 49.27 9.31
N GLN A 282 2.76 50.25 8.42
CA GLN A 282 2.73 51.67 8.79
C GLN A 282 1.42 52.02 9.50
N ASN A 283 0.26 51.50 9.07
CA ASN A 283 -1.04 51.67 9.73
C ASN A 283 -1.02 51.13 11.17
N ALA A 284 -0.50 49.91 11.36
CA ALA A 284 -0.24 49.34 12.67
C ALA A 284 0.73 50.20 13.51
N GLN A 285 1.76 50.81 12.90
CA GLN A 285 2.63 51.77 13.60
C GLN A 285 1.90 53.08 13.98
N GLN A 286 0.92 53.55 13.18
CA GLN A 286 0.05 54.68 13.53
C GLN A 286 -0.87 54.32 14.71
N LEU A 287 -1.49 53.15 14.69
CA LEU A 287 -2.31 52.61 15.78
C LEU A 287 -1.49 52.44 17.08
N CYS A 288 -0.27 51.91 16.99
CA CYS A 288 0.67 51.85 18.12
C CYS A 288 0.99 53.25 18.68
N ARG A 289 1.18 54.26 17.81
CA ARG A 289 1.38 55.65 18.24
C ARG A 289 0.15 56.22 18.93
N SER A 290 -1.07 55.97 18.43
CA SER A 290 -2.31 56.48 19.06
C SER A 290 -2.55 55.84 20.42
N LEU A 291 -2.27 54.54 20.60
CA LEU A 291 -2.37 53.86 21.89
C LEU A 291 -1.39 54.38 22.94
N LEU A 292 -0.18 54.77 22.54
CA LEU A 292 0.86 55.30 23.43
C LEU A 292 0.63 56.77 23.85
N VAL A 293 -0.16 57.52 23.09
CA VAL A 293 -0.23 59.00 23.16
C VAL A 293 -1.65 59.54 23.34
N GLY A 294 -2.67 58.77 22.96
CA GLY A 294 -4.09 59.14 23.05
C GLY A 294 -4.63 59.16 24.48
N ARG A 295 -5.74 59.89 24.64
CA ARG A 295 -6.52 60.01 25.87
C ARG A 295 -7.85 59.26 25.71
N PHE A 296 -7.91 58.03 26.23
CA PHE A 296 -9.12 57.22 26.26
C PHE A 296 -9.88 57.41 27.59
N MET A 297 -11.21 57.51 27.54
CA MET A 297 -12.06 57.54 28.74
C MET A 297 -12.17 56.14 29.37
N ASP A 298 -12.39 55.13 28.53
CA ASP A 298 -12.50 53.74 28.93
C ASP A 298 -11.14 53.04 29.02
N THR A 299 -10.90 52.30 30.09
CA THR A 299 -9.73 51.40 30.20
C THR A 299 -9.83 50.19 29.26
N TRP A 300 -11.03 49.69 28.99
CA TRP A 300 -11.23 48.55 28.09
C TRP A 300 -10.87 48.88 26.64
N ARG A 301 -11.07 50.12 26.17
CA ARG A 301 -10.69 50.56 24.81
C ARG A 301 -9.19 50.44 24.57
N LEU A 302 -8.37 50.74 25.58
CA LEU A 302 -6.92 50.58 25.48
C LEU A 302 -6.54 49.10 25.33
N VAL A 303 -7.22 48.19 26.04
CA VAL A 303 -7.02 46.73 25.90
C VAL A 303 -7.47 46.23 24.52
N ALA A 304 -8.65 46.66 24.04
CA ALA A 304 -9.16 46.33 22.71
C ALA A 304 -8.21 46.82 21.61
N GLY A 305 -7.65 48.02 21.74
CA GLY A 305 -6.69 48.57 20.79
C GLY A 305 -5.34 47.84 20.79
N TRP A 306 -4.78 47.46 21.95
CA TRP A 306 -3.56 46.64 22.00
C TRP A 306 -3.78 45.23 21.43
N TRP A 307 -4.96 44.64 21.65
CA TRP A 307 -5.37 43.39 21.03
C TRP A 307 -5.48 43.53 19.50
N SER A 308 -6.16 44.58 19.04
CA SER A 308 -6.33 44.92 17.63
C SER A 308 -4.99 45.10 16.90
N LEU A 309 -4.07 45.87 17.51
CA LEU A 309 -2.70 46.05 17.01
C LEU A 309 -1.94 44.71 16.89
N SER A 310 -2.09 43.83 17.88
CA SER A 310 -1.44 42.52 17.86
C SER A 310 -1.96 41.63 16.72
N LEU A 311 -3.27 41.70 16.44
CA LEU A 311 -3.88 40.98 15.32
C LEU A 311 -3.44 41.58 13.97
N GLN A 312 -3.55 42.91 13.77
CA GLN A 312 -3.15 43.58 12.52
C GLN A 312 -1.69 43.26 12.15
N TYR A 313 -0.78 43.34 13.13
CA TYR A 313 0.63 43.03 12.93
C TYR A 313 0.87 41.54 12.64
N SER A 314 0.20 40.63 13.35
CA SER A 314 0.32 39.19 13.13
C SER A 314 -0.20 38.79 11.75
N THR A 315 -1.38 39.29 11.35
CA THR A 315 -1.97 38.99 10.03
C THR A 315 -1.09 39.53 8.91
N GLY A 316 -0.53 40.74 9.04
CA GLY A 316 0.43 41.29 8.07
C GLY A 316 1.69 40.41 7.89
N LEU A 317 2.23 39.85 8.97
CA LEU A 317 3.35 38.88 8.89
C LEU A 317 2.92 37.56 8.22
N CYS A 318 1.71 37.07 8.51
CA CYS A 318 1.16 35.86 7.87
C CYS A 318 0.94 36.06 6.36
N VAL A 319 0.38 37.21 5.94
CA VAL A 319 0.25 37.59 4.51
C VAL A 319 1.61 37.53 3.83
N LEU A 320 2.64 38.17 4.42
CA LEU A 320 3.98 38.21 3.85
C LEU A 320 4.63 36.83 3.70
N PHE A 321 4.46 35.95 4.68
CA PHE A 321 5.01 34.59 4.63
C PHE A 321 4.31 33.71 3.58
N VAL A 322 2.98 33.78 3.52
CA VAL A 322 2.17 33.02 2.55
C VAL A 322 2.39 33.55 1.13
N SER A 323 2.41 34.88 0.93
CA SER A 323 2.69 35.49 -0.38
C SER A 323 4.07 35.13 -0.90
N LEU A 324 5.11 35.19 -0.04
CA LEU A 324 6.46 34.75 -0.38
C LEU A 324 6.47 33.30 -0.86
N SER A 325 5.77 32.41 -0.14
CA SER A 325 5.72 30.98 -0.47
C SER A 325 5.01 30.72 -1.80
N ILE A 326 3.84 31.34 -2.01
CA ILE A 326 3.01 31.17 -3.20
C ILE A 326 3.69 31.74 -4.46
N VAL A 327 4.41 32.86 -4.34
CA VAL A 327 5.22 33.46 -5.41
C VAL A 327 6.46 32.63 -5.70
N LEU A 328 7.19 32.15 -4.68
CA LEU A 328 8.33 31.25 -4.88
C LEU A 328 7.92 29.93 -5.55
N GLY A 329 6.70 29.43 -5.31
CA GLY A 329 6.15 28.25 -5.98
C GLY A 329 5.65 28.47 -7.41
N ALA A 330 5.65 29.69 -7.94
CA ALA A 330 5.09 29.97 -9.27
C ALA A 330 5.91 29.41 -10.44
N THR A 331 5.22 28.82 -11.41
CA THR A 331 5.73 28.22 -12.66
C THR A 331 5.72 29.15 -13.87
N SER A 332 4.95 30.25 -13.83
CA SER A 332 4.81 31.17 -14.95
C SER A 332 4.79 32.63 -14.50
N CYS A 333 5.24 33.54 -15.38
CA CYS A 333 5.25 34.97 -15.09
C CYS A 333 3.85 35.55 -14.87
N VAL A 334 2.84 35.01 -15.56
CA VAL A 334 1.43 35.35 -15.36
C VAL A 334 0.95 34.83 -14.00
N GLY A 335 1.33 33.61 -13.61
CA GLY A 335 1.08 33.07 -12.29
C GLY A 335 1.64 33.95 -11.17
N CYS A 336 2.88 34.44 -11.31
CA CYS A 336 3.44 35.43 -10.38
C CYS A 336 2.54 36.68 -10.25
N PHE A 337 2.10 37.26 -11.37
CA PHE A 337 1.27 38.46 -11.38
C PHE A 337 -0.11 38.25 -10.72
N LEU A 338 -0.82 37.18 -11.07
CA LEU A 338 -2.11 36.84 -10.48
C LEU A 338 -1.99 36.61 -8.97
N LYS A 339 -0.90 35.97 -8.53
CA LYS A 339 -0.60 35.73 -7.11
C LYS A 339 -0.35 37.02 -6.32
N ILE A 340 0.29 38.05 -6.91
CA ILE A 340 0.38 39.39 -6.31
C ILE A 340 -1.02 40.01 -6.16
N PHE A 341 -1.85 39.91 -7.21
CA PHE A 341 -3.18 40.52 -7.22
C PHE A 341 -4.11 39.90 -6.15
N SER A 342 -4.05 38.58 -5.95
CA SER A 342 -4.71 37.89 -4.84
C SER A 342 -4.28 38.42 -3.47
N VAL A 343 -2.98 38.69 -3.28
CA VAL A 343 -2.44 39.27 -2.03
C VAL A 343 -2.96 40.69 -1.81
N PHE A 344 -3.06 41.50 -2.86
CA PHE A 344 -3.60 42.87 -2.76
C PHE A 344 -5.07 42.85 -2.29
N ILE A 345 -5.90 41.96 -2.84
CA ILE A 345 -7.31 41.80 -2.43
C ILE A 345 -7.42 41.44 -0.95
N ILE A 346 -6.60 40.52 -0.44
CA ILE A 346 -6.60 40.10 0.98
C ILE A 346 -6.19 41.25 1.91
N VAL A 347 -5.20 42.04 1.48
CA VAL A 347 -4.68 43.18 2.24
C VAL A 347 -5.67 44.36 2.28
N ASP A 348 -6.48 44.56 1.24
CA ASP A 348 -7.46 45.67 1.20
C ASP A 348 -8.89 45.28 1.61
N MET A 349 -9.11 44.02 2.04
CA MET A 349 -10.44 43.49 2.39
C MET A 349 -11.06 44.16 3.62
N ASP A 350 -10.24 44.50 4.61
CA ASP A 350 -10.63 45.19 5.86
C ASP A 350 -10.87 46.69 5.63
N ASN A 351 -10.01 47.33 4.84
CA ASN A 351 -10.17 48.70 4.32
C ASN A 351 -11.49 48.86 3.54
N LEU A 352 -11.87 47.86 2.73
CA LEU A 352 -13.15 47.84 2.01
C LEU A 352 -14.33 47.70 2.98
N ALA A 353 -14.24 46.77 3.94
CA ALA A 353 -15.31 46.49 4.90
C ALA A 353 -15.59 47.67 5.85
N VAL A 354 -14.56 48.41 6.29
CA VAL A 354 -14.80 49.64 7.10
C VAL A 354 -15.41 50.77 6.29
N ARG A 355 -15.00 50.98 5.04
CA ARG A 355 -15.63 52.01 4.18
C ARG A 355 -17.14 51.77 4.00
N PHE A 356 -17.57 50.50 3.99
CA PHE A 356 -18.99 50.14 4.00
C PHE A 356 -19.67 50.44 5.34
N LEU A 357 -19.05 50.10 6.48
CA LEU A 357 -19.58 50.38 7.83
C LEU A 357 -19.67 51.89 8.13
N ASP A 358 -18.64 52.64 7.75
CA ASP A 358 -18.53 54.10 7.93
C ASP A 358 -19.63 54.84 7.14
N GLY A 359 -19.89 54.42 5.90
CA GLY A 359 -21.01 54.92 5.08
C GLY A 359 -22.41 54.64 5.66
N MET A 360 -22.54 53.77 6.66
CA MET A 360 -23.79 53.51 7.38
C MET A 360 -23.87 54.17 8.77
N MET A 361 -22.72 54.44 9.42
CA MET A 361 -22.67 54.85 10.84
C MET A 361 -21.95 56.16 11.13
N PHE A 362 -21.29 56.80 10.15
CA PHE A 362 -20.54 58.06 10.29
C PHE A 362 -19.57 58.05 11.48
N LEU A 363 -18.49 57.27 11.34
CA LEU A 363 -17.57 56.95 12.43
C LEU A 363 -16.47 58.00 12.59
N ASP A 364 -16.08 58.27 13.84
CA ASP A 364 -15.01 59.24 14.14
C ASP A 364 -13.68 58.52 14.37
N PHE A 365 -12.75 58.68 13.43
CA PHE A 365 -11.42 58.08 13.48
C PHE A 365 -10.36 59.01 14.11
N HIS A 366 -10.76 60.12 14.76
CA HIS A 366 -9.83 61.03 15.43
C HIS A 366 -9.59 60.67 16.91
N VAL A 367 -8.35 60.29 17.23
CA VAL A 367 -7.91 60.07 18.62
C VAL A 367 -7.35 61.37 19.21
N VAL A 368 -8.02 61.91 20.23
CA VAL A 368 -7.57 63.06 21.02
C VAL A 368 -6.28 62.74 21.78
N VAL A 369 -5.26 63.60 21.64
CA VAL A 369 -3.94 63.40 22.25
C VAL A 369 -3.84 63.97 23.67
N ASP A 370 -3.18 63.23 24.55
CA ASP A 370 -2.66 63.74 25.82
C ASP A 370 -1.33 64.48 25.54
N PRO A 371 -1.24 65.81 25.74
CA PRO A 371 -0.06 66.59 25.39
C PRO A 371 1.18 66.22 26.24
N GLU A 372 1.01 65.72 27.46
CA GLU A 372 2.15 65.22 28.24
C GLU A 372 2.68 63.90 27.71
N ARG A 373 1.79 62.96 27.33
CA ARG A 373 2.20 61.70 26.71
C ARG A 373 2.90 61.97 25.39
N LEU A 374 2.38 62.90 24.59
CA LEU A 374 2.99 63.36 23.35
C LEU A 374 4.39 63.95 23.58
N GLN A 375 4.57 64.83 24.57
CA GLN A 375 5.90 65.34 24.91
C GLN A 375 6.83 64.22 25.39
N ARG A 376 6.37 63.31 26.25
CA ARG A 376 7.13 62.14 26.71
C ARG A 376 7.53 61.23 25.54
N TYR A 377 6.65 61.04 24.56
CA TYR A 377 6.91 60.28 23.33
C TYR A 377 7.90 61.01 22.42
N ARG A 378 7.71 62.32 22.16
CA ARG A 378 8.64 63.16 21.38
C ARG A 378 10.06 63.14 21.99
N ARG A 379 10.21 63.21 23.32
CA ARG A 379 11.51 63.04 24.01
C ARG A 379 12.09 61.62 23.83
N LYS A 380 11.28 60.57 24.02
CA LYS A 380 11.71 59.17 23.83
C LYS A 380 12.05 58.82 22.38
N ARG A 381 11.52 59.54 21.38
CA ARG A 381 11.75 59.32 19.94
C ARG A 381 13.23 59.39 19.54
N GLY A 382 14.05 60.15 20.26
CA GLY A 382 15.51 60.23 20.08
C GLY A 382 16.33 59.24 20.95
N THR A 383 15.68 58.34 21.68
CA THR A 383 16.35 57.35 22.55
C THR A 383 16.24 55.94 21.96
N ILE A 384 17.08 55.01 22.42
CA ILE A 384 17.13 53.61 21.98
C ILE A 384 15.73 52.94 21.99
N ARG A 385 14.89 53.24 23.00
CA ARG A 385 13.51 52.70 23.08
C ARG A 385 12.58 53.26 21.98
N GLY A 386 12.77 54.50 21.54
CA GLY A 386 12.03 55.07 20.41
C GLY A 386 12.49 54.54 19.04
N LEU A 387 13.80 54.27 18.92
CA LEU A 387 14.37 53.56 17.77
C LEU A 387 13.83 52.12 17.68
N SER A 388 13.74 51.42 18.83
CA SER A 388 13.29 50.03 18.93
C SER A 388 11.88 49.78 18.35
N ILE A 389 10.94 50.72 18.52
CA ILE A 389 9.58 50.55 17.97
C ILE A 389 9.61 50.58 16.44
N ARG A 390 10.33 51.55 15.85
CA ARG A 390 10.51 51.64 14.39
C ARG A 390 11.27 50.43 13.82
N LEU A 391 12.26 49.92 14.55
CA LEU A 391 12.95 48.66 14.25
C LEU A 391 11.97 47.48 14.17
N ILE A 392 11.06 47.33 15.13
CA ILE A 392 10.10 46.22 15.14
C ILE A 392 9.14 46.31 13.94
N PHE A 393 8.52 47.46 13.69
CA PHE A 393 7.52 47.56 12.59
C PHE A 393 8.13 47.50 11.18
N MET A 394 9.36 48.00 10.97
CA MET A 394 9.98 48.04 9.64
C MET A 394 10.99 46.90 9.38
N ILE A 395 11.80 46.52 10.36
CA ILE A 395 12.94 45.60 10.12
C ILE A 395 12.57 44.14 10.42
N MET A 396 11.74 43.84 11.42
CA MET A 396 11.31 42.45 11.66
C MET A 396 10.64 41.80 10.43
N PRO A 397 9.70 42.43 9.71
CA PRO A 397 9.07 41.83 8.53
C PRO A 397 10.06 41.58 7.39
N ILE A 398 11.01 42.51 7.18
CA ILE A 398 12.08 42.35 6.20
C ILE A 398 12.99 41.18 6.58
N THR A 399 13.41 41.09 7.86
CA THR A 399 14.25 39.96 8.32
C THR A 399 13.53 38.62 8.26
N LEU A 400 12.21 38.57 8.48
CA LEU A 400 11.42 37.35 8.36
C LEU A 400 11.41 36.84 6.91
N ILE A 401 11.16 37.72 5.94
CA ILE A 401 11.19 37.36 4.51
C ILE A 401 12.59 36.98 4.06
N VAL A 402 13.62 37.74 4.43
CA VAL A 402 15.01 37.44 4.04
C VAL A 402 15.45 36.10 4.64
N ALA A 403 15.13 35.82 5.91
CA ALA A 403 15.41 34.53 6.53
C ALA A 403 14.63 33.38 5.85
N SER A 404 13.33 33.54 5.63
CA SER A 404 12.50 32.54 4.95
C SER A 404 12.93 32.28 3.50
N TRP A 405 13.45 33.31 2.81
CA TRP A 405 14.00 33.18 1.46
C TRP A 405 15.35 32.45 1.48
N ILE A 406 16.27 32.80 2.39
CA ILE A 406 17.55 32.10 2.55
C ILE A 406 17.34 30.62 2.91
N VAL A 407 16.43 30.31 3.85
CA VAL A 407 16.09 28.94 4.23
C VAL A 407 15.49 28.17 3.06
N SER A 408 14.58 28.78 2.29
CA SER A 408 13.99 28.19 1.09
C SER A 408 15.05 27.86 0.03
N MET A 409 16.00 28.77 -0.20
CA MET A 409 17.11 28.56 -1.14
C MET A 409 18.10 27.51 -0.65
N TYR A 410 18.36 27.42 0.66
CA TYR A 410 19.27 26.42 1.25
C TYR A 410 18.74 24.98 1.12
N PHE A 411 17.43 24.78 1.32
CA PHE A 411 16.80 23.45 1.16
C PHE A 411 16.30 23.16 -0.25
N ASN A 412 16.29 24.15 -1.14
CA ASN A 412 15.64 24.12 -2.46
C ASN A 412 14.14 23.76 -2.42
N THR A 413 13.46 24.11 -1.32
CA THR A 413 12.03 23.83 -1.06
C THR A 413 11.32 25.15 -0.78
N THR A 414 10.08 25.37 -1.27
CA THR A 414 9.30 26.57 -0.88
C THR A 414 8.96 26.56 0.62
N PRO A 415 8.87 27.71 1.30
CA PRO A 415 8.73 27.75 2.77
C PRO A 415 7.49 27.01 3.29
N LEU A 416 6.36 27.10 2.59
CA LEU A 416 5.14 26.40 2.97
C LEU A 416 5.27 24.87 2.82
N THR A 417 5.83 24.38 1.72
CA THR A 417 6.10 22.94 1.53
C THR A 417 7.07 22.44 2.59
N LEU A 418 8.10 23.23 2.93
CA LEU A 418 9.08 22.91 3.99
C LEU A 418 8.43 22.78 5.37
N LEU A 419 7.42 23.62 5.69
CA LEU A 419 6.64 23.50 6.92
C LEU A 419 5.66 22.30 6.91
N ALA A 420 5.07 21.98 5.76
CA ALA A 420 4.03 20.96 5.65
C ALA A 420 4.57 19.52 5.51
N PHE A 421 5.72 19.34 4.85
CA PHE A 421 6.26 18.01 4.49
C PHE A 421 7.71 17.78 4.93
N GLY A 422 8.39 18.81 5.43
CA GLY A 422 9.84 18.80 5.68
C GLY A 422 10.64 19.09 4.41
N LYS A 423 11.93 18.74 4.41
CA LYS A 423 12.74 18.81 3.19
C LYS A 423 12.18 17.82 2.17
N VAL A 424 11.86 18.30 0.97
CA VAL A 424 11.46 17.47 -0.17
C VAL A 424 12.32 17.83 -1.38
N ASP A 425 12.61 16.83 -2.21
CA ASP A 425 13.35 16.96 -3.46
C ASP A 425 12.63 16.22 -4.60
N ASN A 426 13.08 16.42 -5.82
CA ASN A 426 12.58 15.72 -7.02
C ASN A 426 13.57 14.62 -7.50
N LEU A 427 14.63 14.35 -6.74
CA LEU A 427 15.62 13.30 -7.02
C LEU A 427 15.05 11.90 -6.77
N HIS A 428 15.39 10.96 -7.66
CA HIS A 428 15.03 9.53 -7.59
C HIS A 428 13.52 9.30 -7.35
N ALA A 429 12.68 10.14 -7.98
CA ALA A 429 11.22 9.98 -7.99
C ALA A 429 10.83 8.62 -8.58
N PRO A 430 9.99 7.81 -7.90
CA PRO A 430 9.50 6.57 -8.47
C PRO A 430 8.60 6.83 -9.68
N LYS A 431 8.45 5.84 -10.56
CA LYS A 431 7.61 5.93 -11.75
C LYS A 431 6.58 4.82 -11.77
N MET A 432 5.30 5.21 -11.68
CA MET A 432 4.19 4.31 -11.96
C MET A 432 4.23 3.93 -13.45
N ILE A 433 3.99 2.64 -13.76
CA ILE A 433 4.02 2.16 -15.14
C ILE A 433 2.68 2.48 -15.81
N ASN A 434 2.74 3.06 -17.01
CA ASN A 434 1.59 3.33 -17.89
C ASN A 434 2.10 3.48 -19.33
N ILE A 435 2.51 2.36 -19.95
CA ILE A 435 3.09 2.33 -21.30
C ILE A 435 2.08 1.72 -22.26
N GLY A 436 1.57 2.51 -23.21
CA GLY A 436 0.65 2.02 -24.23
C GLY A 436 -0.65 1.41 -23.67
N GLY A 437 -1.09 1.88 -22.50
CA GLY A 437 -2.24 1.31 -21.77
C GLY A 437 -1.92 0.05 -20.95
N CYS A 438 -0.68 -0.45 -20.97
CA CYS A 438 -0.30 -1.57 -20.10
C CYS A 438 -0.27 -1.20 -18.63
N CYS A 439 -0.45 -2.26 -17.84
CA CYS A 439 0.07 -2.37 -16.49
C CYS A 439 -0.63 -1.46 -15.46
N PRO A 440 -1.97 -1.26 -15.52
CA PRO A 440 -2.68 -0.67 -14.39
C PRO A 440 -2.57 -1.59 -13.16
N PRO A 441 -2.83 -1.07 -11.95
CA PRO A 441 -3.03 -1.89 -10.74
C PRO A 441 -3.98 -3.05 -11.05
N ASN A 442 -3.54 -4.29 -10.84
CA ASN A 442 -4.42 -5.44 -11.00
C ASN A 442 -5.30 -5.56 -9.75
N MET A 443 -6.59 -5.81 -9.94
CA MET A 443 -7.57 -5.93 -8.87
C MET A 443 -8.26 -7.28 -8.96
N LYS A 444 -8.31 -8.00 -7.85
CA LYS A 444 -9.03 -9.26 -7.69
C LYS A 444 -10.02 -9.11 -6.55
N LEU A 445 -11.27 -9.49 -6.78
CA LEU A 445 -12.27 -9.60 -5.71
C LEU A 445 -11.97 -10.82 -4.86
N GLU A 446 -12.04 -10.65 -3.54
CA GLU A 446 -11.87 -11.71 -2.56
C GLU A 446 -13.03 -11.68 -1.57
N HIS A 447 -13.66 -12.83 -1.34
CA HIS A 447 -14.73 -12.98 -0.35
C HIS A 447 -14.14 -13.36 1.00
N LEU A 448 -14.17 -12.42 1.95
CA LEU A 448 -13.77 -12.68 3.34
C LEU A 448 -14.89 -13.42 4.07
N LYS A 449 -14.56 -14.56 4.71
CA LYS A 449 -15.51 -15.39 5.47
C LYS A 449 -16.06 -14.61 6.67
N GLY A 450 -17.20 -13.95 6.49
CA GLY A 450 -17.94 -13.23 7.53
C GLY A 450 -17.80 -11.69 7.50
N GLU A 451 -16.90 -11.13 6.69
CA GLU A 451 -16.63 -9.67 6.66
C GLU A 451 -17.08 -8.97 5.35
N GLY A 452 -17.62 -9.72 4.40
CA GLY A 452 -18.12 -9.19 3.12
C GLY A 452 -17.12 -9.31 1.97
N LEU A 453 -17.18 -8.37 1.02
CA LEU A 453 -16.23 -8.31 -0.08
C LEU A 453 -15.03 -7.42 0.25
N ALA A 454 -13.88 -7.86 -0.25
CA ALA A 454 -12.67 -7.08 -0.35
C ALA A 454 -12.12 -7.10 -1.78
N ALA A 455 -11.23 -6.17 -2.09
CA ALA A 455 -10.45 -6.18 -3.33
C ALA A 455 -8.96 -6.18 -2.98
N ASN A 456 -8.24 -7.20 -3.45
CA ASN A 456 -6.80 -7.29 -3.37
C ASN A 456 -6.20 -6.59 -4.59
N VAL A 457 -5.35 -5.59 -4.36
CA VAL A 457 -4.77 -4.74 -5.39
C VAL A 457 -3.26 -4.94 -5.42
N SER A 458 -2.70 -5.35 -6.56
CA SER A 458 -1.25 -5.46 -6.78
C SER A 458 -0.77 -4.43 -7.81
N VAL A 459 0.40 -3.83 -7.57
CA VAL A 459 0.92 -2.72 -8.38
C VAL A 459 2.41 -2.84 -8.62
N LEU A 460 2.81 -2.88 -9.90
CA LEU A 460 4.20 -2.79 -10.34
C LEU A 460 4.59 -1.33 -10.62
N LEU A 461 5.75 -0.92 -10.11
CA LEU A 461 6.34 0.40 -10.32
C LEU A 461 7.86 0.30 -10.47
N LEU A 462 8.48 1.37 -10.98
CA LEU A 462 9.93 1.46 -11.09
C LEU A 462 10.48 2.50 -10.12
N ALA A 463 11.67 2.26 -9.57
CA ALA A 463 12.47 3.29 -8.90
C ALA A 463 13.90 3.32 -9.47
N ALA A 464 14.69 4.33 -9.11
CA ALA A 464 16.07 4.44 -9.56
C ALA A 464 16.93 3.31 -8.96
N LEU A 465 17.80 2.71 -9.79
CA LEU A 465 18.77 1.71 -9.33
C LEU A 465 19.92 2.43 -8.59
N ASP A 466 19.79 2.57 -7.27
CA ASP A 466 20.80 3.29 -6.47
C ASP A 466 22.11 2.48 -6.38
N THR A 467 23.23 3.17 -6.51
CA THR A 467 24.58 2.55 -6.68
C THR A 467 25.46 2.64 -5.44
N GLY A 468 24.90 3.08 -4.30
CA GLY A 468 25.57 3.15 -3.00
C GLY A 468 24.57 3.05 -1.85
N ASP A 469 24.88 2.17 -0.89
CA ASP A 469 24.04 1.73 0.23
C ASP A 469 22.67 1.10 -0.15
N ARG A 470 22.08 0.39 0.82
CA ARG A 470 20.89 -0.47 0.61
C ARG A 470 19.71 0.36 0.06
N PRO A 471 19.23 0.11 -1.18
CA PRO A 471 18.14 0.91 -1.75
C PRO A 471 16.85 0.70 -0.95
N VAL A 472 16.34 1.77 -0.35
CA VAL A 472 15.12 1.74 0.47
C VAL A 472 13.90 1.62 -0.45
N PRO A 473 13.03 0.61 -0.27
CA PRO A 473 11.86 0.43 -1.13
C PRO A 473 10.94 1.67 -1.10
N PRO A 474 10.35 2.05 -2.25
CA PRO A 474 9.28 3.05 -2.29
C PRO A 474 8.12 2.73 -1.35
N ARG A 475 7.41 3.78 -0.92
CA ARG A 475 6.13 3.63 -0.22
C ARG A 475 5.00 3.88 -1.20
N LEU A 476 4.07 2.94 -1.33
CA LEU A 476 2.81 3.17 -2.01
C LEU A 476 1.87 3.96 -1.11
N HIS A 477 1.14 4.89 -1.72
CA HIS A 477 -0.01 5.57 -1.12
C HIS A 477 -1.18 5.45 -2.10
N TRP A 478 -2.37 5.14 -1.60
CA TRP A 478 -3.52 4.83 -2.44
C TRP A 478 -4.82 5.43 -1.88
N ILE A 479 -5.76 5.70 -2.79
CA ILE A 479 -7.14 6.07 -2.47
C ILE A 479 -8.11 5.24 -3.31
N ALA A 480 -9.20 4.80 -2.70
CA ALA A 480 -10.33 4.18 -3.40
C ALA A 480 -11.53 5.14 -3.37
N LEU A 481 -12.15 5.31 -4.53
CA LEU A 481 -13.33 6.14 -4.76
C LEU A 481 -14.47 5.24 -5.26
N ASP A 482 -15.64 5.35 -4.63
CA ASP A 482 -16.89 4.89 -5.23
C ASP A 482 -17.31 5.90 -6.32
N SER A 483 -17.75 5.41 -7.47
CA SER A 483 -17.95 6.21 -8.68
C SER A 483 -19.35 6.03 -9.27
N GLN A 484 -20.13 7.11 -9.17
CA GLN A 484 -21.34 7.37 -9.96
C GLN A 484 -21.23 8.64 -10.85
N ALA A 485 -20.11 9.39 -10.76
CA ALA A 485 -19.82 10.55 -11.60
C ALA A 485 -18.31 10.61 -11.85
N GLU A 486 -17.89 11.06 -13.04
CA GLU A 486 -16.48 11.11 -13.45
C GLU A 486 -15.63 11.95 -12.47
N PRO A 487 -14.74 11.35 -11.67
CA PRO A 487 -13.91 12.13 -10.77
C PRO A 487 -12.79 12.80 -11.57
N ILE A 488 -12.53 14.09 -11.28
CA ILE A 488 -11.32 14.77 -11.72
C ILE A 488 -10.13 13.90 -11.30
N VAL A 489 -9.17 13.67 -12.20
CA VAL A 489 -8.01 12.82 -11.91
C VAL A 489 -7.18 13.46 -10.78
N PRO A 490 -7.03 12.79 -9.62
CA PRO A 490 -6.29 13.36 -8.50
C PRO A 490 -4.80 13.47 -8.83
N SER A 491 -4.15 14.53 -8.36
CA SER A 491 -2.69 14.61 -8.36
C SER A 491 -2.08 13.62 -7.36
N SER A 492 -0.81 13.23 -7.55
CA SER A 492 -0.09 12.38 -6.59
C SER A 492 -0.06 12.98 -5.17
N LEU A 493 -0.11 14.31 -5.02
CA LEU A 493 -0.22 14.98 -3.71
C LEU A 493 -1.61 14.79 -3.07
N GLN A 494 -2.68 14.67 -3.86
CA GLN A 494 -4.02 14.35 -3.34
C GLN A 494 -4.11 12.89 -2.92
N VAL A 495 -3.56 11.97 -3.70
CA VAL A 495 -3.47 10.54 -3.33
C VAL A 495 -2.67 10.36 -2.03
N LEU A 496 -1.51 11.02 -1.89
CA LEU A 496 -0.73 11.05 -0.64
C LEU A 496 -1.53 11.57 0.57
N ARG A 497 -2.44 12.53 0.34
CA ARG A 497 -3.28 13.15 1.38
C ARG A 497 -4.55 12.35 1.72
N GLY A 498 -4.85 11.28 0.99
CA GLY A 498 -6.12 10.54 1.13
C GLY A 498 -7.32 11.23 0.46
N ASN A 499 -7.08 12.12 -0.50
CA ASN A 499 -8.08 13.01 -1.09
C ASN A 499 -8.41 12.70 -2.57
N ASP A 500 -9.67 12.93 -2.96
CA ASP A 500 -10.12 12.88 -4.36
C ASP A 500 -9.60 14.07 -5.21
N GLY A 501 -9.94 14.09 -6.50
CA GLY A 501 -9.59 15.19 -7.41
C GLY A 501 -10.19 16.55 -7.07
N ASN A 502 -11.33 16.57 -6.38
CA ASN A 502 -11.99 17.77 -5.86
C ASN A 502 -11.44 18.21 -4.48
N ASN A 503 -10.48 17.45 -3.94
CA ASN A 503 -9.86 17.62 -2.62
C ASN A 503 -10.81 17.35 -1.42
N ASN A 504 -11.84 16.52 -1.62
CA ASN A 504 -12.59 15.85 -0.55
C ASN A 504 -11.82 14.62 -0.04
N ALA A 505 -12.19 14.06 1.12
CA ALA A 505 -11.66 12.78 1.57
C ALA A 505 -12.20 11.61 0.71
N ALA A 506 -11.34 10.64 0.39
CA ALA A 506 -11.71 9.43 -0.33
C ALA A 506 -12.52 8.43 0.53
N PHE A 507 -13.24 7.50 -0.11
CA PHE A 507 -14.01 6.45 0.59
C PHE A 507 -13.10 5.52 1.42
N ARG A 508 -11.93 5.18 0.88
CA ARG A 508 -10.80 4.60 1.63
C ARG A 508 -9.51 5.23 1.16
N ALA A 509 -8.53 5.30 2.05
CA ALA A 509 -7.16 5.67 1.75
C ALA A 509 -6.20 4.84 2.61
N GLY A 510 -4.99 4.63 2.13
CA GLY A 510 -3.98 3.86 2.86
C GLY A 510 -2.58 3.95 2.24
N SER A 511 -1.64 3.27 2.87
CA SER A 511 -0.26 3.17 2.38
C SER A 511 0.26 1.74 2.54
N ALA A 512 1.03 1.27 1.56
CA ALA A 512 1.69 -0.04 1.59
C ALA A 512 3.20 0.11 1.41
N GLN A 513 3.98 -0.85 1.89
CA GLN A 513 5.39 -0.97 1.53
C GLN A 513 5.51 -1.70 0.19
N THR A 514 6.61 -1.50 -0.53
CA THR A 514 6.95 -2.34 -1.69
C THR A 514 8.12 -3.27 -1.40
N VAL A 515 8.16 -4.35 -2.16
CA VAL A 515 9.25 -5.34 -2.22
C VAL A 515 9.87 -5.32 -3.62
N ARG A 516 11.12 -5.76 -3.76
CA ARG A 516 11.71 -5.95 -5.12
C ARG A 516 10.99 -7.13 -5.77
N SER A 517 10.55 -6.97 -7.01
CA SER A 517 9.82 -8.00 -7.75
C SER A 517 10.38 -8.14 -9.16
N GLN A 518 10.20 -9.30 -9.79
CA GLN A 518 10.59 -9.54 -11.18
C GLN A 518 9.49 -8.99 -12.10
N ALA A 519 9.80 -7.95 -12.90
CA ALA A 519 8.80 -7.29 -13.73
C ALA A 519 8.17 -8.24 -14.77
N TYR A 520 8.94 -9.19 -15.29
CA TYR A 520 8.41 -10.19 -16.21
C TYR A 520 7.45 -11.15 -15.51
N HIS A 521 7.85 -11.71 -14.36
CA HIS A 521 7.00 -12.63 -13.59
C HIS A 521 5.69 -11.97 -13.15
N TRP A 522 5.76 -10.71 -12.68
CA TRP A 522 4.58 -9.94 -12.31
C TRP A 522 3.59 -9.79 -13.47
N MET A 523 4.08 -9.43 -14.66
CA MET A 523 3.23 -9.28 -15.84
C MET A 523 2.70 -10.61 -16.38
N GLU A 524 3.43 -11.71 -16.18
CA GLU A 524 2.97 -13.05 -16.55
C GLU A 524 1.82 -13.50 -15.65
N ALA A 525 1.89 -13.21 -14.35
CA ALA A 525 0.80 -13.45 -13.39
C ALA A 525 -0.41 -12.51 -13.58
N HIS A 526 -0.18 -11.21 -13.83
CA HIS A 526 -1.21 -10.16 -13.74
C HIS A 526 -1.70 -9.55 -15.06
N VAL A 527 -0.89 -9.55 -16.12
CA VAL A 527 -1.27 -8.94 -17.42
C VAL A 527 -1.64 -10.00 -18.45
N LYS A 528 -0.88 -11.12 -18.49
CA LYS A 528 -1.04 -12.33 -19.33
C LYS A 528 -1.00 -12.10 -20.85
N SER A 529 -1.74 -11.14 -21.38
CA SER A 529 -1.75 -10.74 -22.79
C SER A 529 -0.62 -9.75 -23.10
N GLN A 530 0.02 -9.90 -24.26
CA GLN A 530 1.09 -9.01 -24.77
C GLN A 530 2.30 -8.76 -23.84
N THR A 531 2.45 -9.49 -22.73
CA THR A 531 3.55 -9.35 -21.75
C THR A 531 4.94 -9.29 -22.39
N SER A 532 5.22 -10.11 -23.41
CA SER A 532 6.49 -10.13 -24.16
C SER A 532 6.77 -8.84 -24.96
N THR A 533 5.75 -8.02 -25.25
CA THR A 533 5.88 -6.72 -25.92
C THR A 533 6.15 -5.64 -24.90
N TYR A 534 5.26 -5.47 -23.91
CA TYR A 534 5.39 -4.43 -22.89
C TYR A 534 6.66 -4.56 -22.05
N TYR A 535 7.11 -5.79 -21.77
CA TYR A 535 8.40 -6.05 -21.11
C TYR A 535 9.61 -5.58 -21.96
N LYS A 536 9.57 -5.73 -23.28
CA LYS A 536 10.62 -5.19 -24.18
C LYS A 536 10.61 -3.67 -24.23
N ASP A 537 9.45 -3.04 -24.05
CA ASP A 537 9.34 -1.59 -23.92
C ASP A 537 9.90 -1.10 -22.59
N LEU A 538 9.68 -1.79 -21.45
CA LEU A 538 10.36 -1.46 -20.19
C LEU A 538 11.89 -1.52 -20.32
N LEU A 539 12.43 -2.60 -20.88
CA LEU A 539 13.88 -2.75 -21.09
C LEU A 539 14.50 -1.62 -21.92
N LYS A 540 13.77 -1.11 -22.93
CA LYS A 540 14.27 -0.11 -23.88
C LYS A 540 13.97 1.33 -23.48
N GLN A 541 12.72 1.63 -23.14
CA GLN A 541 12.22 2.98 -22.87
C GLN A 541 12.55 3.41 -21.44
N GLU A 542 12.29 2.52 -20.47
CA GLU A 542 12.51 2.80 -19.03
C GLU A 542 13.89 2.38 -18.52
N LYS A 543 14.70 1.73 -19.38
CA LYS A 543 16.05 1.25 -19.08
C LYS A 543 16.10 0.34 -17.84
N LEU A 544 15.14 -0.58 -17.78
CA LEU A 544 15.00 -1.55 -16.70
C LEU A 544 16.31 -2.32 -16.47
N TYR A 545 16.70 -2.46 -15.20
CA TYR A 545 17.97 -2.99 -14.69
C TYR A 545 19.25 -2.22 -15.08
N LYS A 546 19.17 -1.17 -15.91
CA LYS A 546 20.32 -0.31 -16.28
C LYS A 546 20.34 0.99 -15.47
N THR A 547 19.18 1.62 -15.27
CA THR A 547 19.01 2.82 -14.42
C THR A 547 17.79 2.76 -13.51
N THR A 548 16.92 1.78 -13.69
CA THR A 548 15.71 1.58 -12.88
C THR A 548 15.58 0.12 -12.46
N GLU A 549 14.94 -0.14 -11.32
CA GLU A 549 14.60 -1.50 -10.85
C GLU A 549 13.10 -1.61 -10.55
N PRO A 550 12.50 -2.81 -10.68
CA PRO A 550 11.08 -3.03 -10.41
C PRO A 550 10.78 -3.30 -8.94
N PHE A 551 9.72 -2.66 -8.46
CA PHE A 551 9.13 -2.86 -7.16
C PHE A 551 7.64 -3.21 -7.29
N GLU A 552 7.18 -4.12 -6.44
CA GLU A 552 5.77 -4.49 -6.32
C GLU A 552 5.25 -4.11 -4.94
N GLY A 553 4.00 -3.65 -4.86
CA GLY A 553 3.28 -3.56 -3.60
C GLY A 553 1.85 -4.07 -3.75
N SER A 554 1.39 -4.82 -2.76
CA SER A 554 0.03 -5.34 -2.65
C SER A 554 -0.69 -4.74 -1.43
N PHE A 555 -2.01 -4.61 -1.52
CA PHE A 555 -2.85 -4.18 -0.41
C PHE A 555 -4.32 -4.60 -0.57
N LEU A 556 -4.99 -4.83 0.56
CA LEU A 556 -6.39 -5.22 0.62
C LEU A 556 -7.28 -4.00 0.91
N ILE A 557 -8.34 -3.82 0.12
CA ILE A 557 -9.41 -2.84 0.36
C ILE A 557 -10.63 -3.59 0.91
N SER A 558 -10.97 -3.37 2.18
CA SER A 558 -12.09 -4.05 2.85
C SER A 558 -13.34 -3.17 3.04
N GLY A 559 -14.49 -3.83 3.21
CA GLY A 559 -15.78 -3.17 3.41
C GLY A 559 -16.40 -2.65 2.11
N ILE A 560 -16.23 -3.40 1.02
CA ILE A 560 -16.81 -3.11 -0.29
C ILE A 560 -18.26 -3.57 -0.32
N GLN A 561 -19.18 -2.69 -0.75
CA GLN A 561 -20.62 -2.99 -0.80
C GLN A 561 -21.03 -3.65 -2.12
N ALA A 562 -21.94 -4.61 -2.03
CA ALA A 562 -22.36 -5.50 -3.14
C ALA A 562 -23.75 -5.18 -3.72
N GLU A 563 -24.50 -4.27 -3.10
CA GLU A 563 -25.95 -4.17 -3.26
C GLU A 563 -26.39 -3.63 -4.63
N PHE A 564 -25.50 -2.92 -5.33
CA PHE A 564 -25.75 -2.29 -6.62
C PHE A 564 -24.51 -2.39 -7.52
N PRO A 565 -24.66 -2.36 -8.86
CA PRO A 565 -23.53 -2.31 -9.79
C PRO A 565 -22.76 -1.00 -9.61
N THR A 566 -21.68 -1.07 -8.84
CA THR A 566 -20.83 0.06 -8.44
C THR A 566 -19.47 -0.05 -9.10
N THR A 567 -18.89 1.10 -9.46
CA THR A 567 -17.52 1.15 -9.97
C THR A 567 -16.60 1.69 -8.89
N TYR A 568 -15.67 0.88 -8.41
CA TYR A 568 -14.63 1.33 -7.49
C TYR A 568 -13.39 1.70 -8.30
N THR A 569 -12.97 2.96 -8.25
CA THR A 569 -11.75 3.43 -8.90
C THR A 569 -10.69 3.70 -7.86
N VAL A 570 -9.53 3.05 -8.00
CA VAL A 570 -8.38 3.26 -7.11
C VAL A 570 -7.31 4.02 -7.86
N PHE A 571 -6.81 5.08 -7.23
CA PHE A 571 -5.63 5.80 -7.67
C PHE A 571 -4.48 5.49 -6.73
N VAL A 572 -3.32 5.14 -7.29
CA VAL A 572 -2.13 4.71 -6.54
C VAL A 572 -0.93 5.55 -6.97
N THR A 573 -0.20 6.09 -6.01
CA THR A 573 1.06 6.78 -6.25
C THR A 573 2.17 6.20 -5.37
N ALA A 574 3.42 6.53 -5.69
CA ALA A 574 4.59 6.06 -4.97
C ALA A 574 5.45 7.23 -4.49
N GLU A 575 6.08 7.05 -3.33
CA GLU A 575 6.96 8.02 -2.68
C GLU A 575 8.34 7.39 -2.42
N ASN A 576 9.42 8.10 -2.77
CA ASN A 576 10.77 7.75 -2.33
C ASN A 576 10.94 8.19 -0.85
N PRO A 577 11.20 7.28 0.11
CA PRO A 577 11.24 7.65 1.53
C PRO A 577 12.39 8.59 1.92
N HIS A 578 13.46 8.68 1.13
CA HIS A 578 14.63 9.52 1.43
C HIS A 578 14.49 10.92 0.84
N SER A 579 14.13 11.04 -0.44
CA SER A 579 13.97 12.34 -1.11
C SER A 579 12.57 12.96 -0.92
N ARG A 580 11.59 12.16 -0.46
CA ARG A 580 10.14 12.50 -0.43
C ARG A 580 9.59 12.81 -1.84
N ALA A 581 10.30 12.39 -2.89
CA ALA A 581 9.88 12.57 -4.27
C ALA A 581 8.69 11.67 -4.58
N LEU A 582 7.61 12.27 -5.08
CA LEU A 582 6.39 11.55 -5.48
C LEU A 582 6.44 11.15 -6.96
N ALA A 583 5.74 10.08 -7.31
CA ALA A 583 5.60 9.65 -8.69
C ALA A 583 4.82 10.68 -9.52
N GLY A 584 5.24 10.85 -10.78
CA GLY A 584 4.82 11.98 -11.60
C GLY A 584 3.30 12.04 -11.85
N THR A 585 2.70 10.87 -12.08
CA THR A 585 1.26 10.65 -12.23
C THR A 585 0.88 9.41 -11.43
N PRO A 586 -0.27 9.39 -10.72
CA PRO A 586 -0.74 8.16 -10.11
C PRO A 586 -1.18 7.16 -11.18
N ALA A 587 -1.00 5.87 -10.91
CA ALA A 587 -1.65 4.81 -11.66
C ALA A 587 -3.16 4.80 -11.33
N LYS A 588 -3.99 4.47 -12.32
CA LYS A 588 -5.44 4.27 -12.16
C LYS A 588 -5.77 2.82 -12.50
N ALA A 589 -6.65 2.22 -11.69
CA ALA A 589 -7.45 1.08 -12.10
C ALA A 589 -8.90 1.28 -11.64
N SER A 590 -9.84 0.66 -12.36
CA SER A 590 -11.26 0.71 -12.06
C SER A 590 -11.81 -0.71 -12.09
N LEU A 591 -12.40 -1.10 -10.97
CA LEU A 591 -13.09 -2.37 -10.78
C LEU A 591 -14.59 -2.09 -10.87
N LEU A 592 -15.22 -2.55 -11.96
CA LEU A 592 -16.66 -2.72 -11.98
C LEU A 592 -16.99 -3.92 -11.10
N ILE A 593 -17.90 -3.75 -10.16
CA ILE A 593 -18.50 -4.88 -9.44
C ILE A 593 -19.84 -5.15 -10.11
N PRO A 594 -19.91 -6.09 -11.08
CA PRO A 594 -21.20 -6.52 -11.60
C PRO A 594 -21.96 -7.23 -10.47
N ALA A 595 -23.26 -6.99 -10.39
CA ALA A 595 -24.13 -7.72 -9.47
C ALA A 595 -24.37 -9.15 -10.00
N CYS A 596 -23.36 -10.02 -9.97
CA CYS A 596 -23.44 -11.39 -10.48
C CYS A 596 -24.60 -12.20 -9.85
N SER A 597 -24.99 -13.30 -10.49
CA SER A 597 -25.88 -14.26 -9.85
C SER A 597 -25.23 -14.88 -8.59
N PRO A 598 -26.03 -15.36 -7.62
CA PRO A 598 -25.52 -16.19 -6.53
C PRO A 598 -24.71 -17.41 -7.04
N PHE A 599 -23.74 -17.83 -6.24
CA PHE A 599 -22.84 -18.98 -6.49
C PHE A 599 -21.91 -18.88 -7.73
N CYS A 600 -21.79 -17.69 -8.33
CA CYS A 600 -20.83 -17.41 -9.39
C CYS A 600 -19.38 -17.28 -8.90
N GLU A 601 -18.43 -17.79 -9.69
CA GLU A 601 -17.01 -17.44 -9.63
C GLU A 601 -16.70 -16.21 -10.51
N SER A 602 -17.45 -16.01 -11.61
CA SER A 602 -17.30 -14.88 -12.54
C SER A 602 -18.60 -14.58 -13.29
N CYS A 603 -18.79 -13.33 -13.72
CA CYS A 603 -19.84 -12.93 -14.67
C CYS A 603 -19.39 -11.83 -15.66
N GLU A 604 -18.09 -11.75 -15.96
CA GLU A 604 -17.47 -10.75 -16.84
C GLU A 604 -17.96 -10.83 -18.30
N LEU A 605 -18.19 -12.04 -18.83
CA LEU A 605 -18.64 -12.25 -20.21
C LEU A 605 -20.16 -12.15 -20.33
N SER A 606 -20.88 -12.45 -19.26
CA SER A 606 -22.33 -12.70 -19.27
C SER A 606 -23.16 -11.57 -18.65
N GLY A 607 -22.54 -10.70 -17.86
CA GLY A 607 -23.14 -9.48 -17.31
C GLY A 607 -23.90 -9.66 -16.00
N SER A 608 -24.52 -8.57 -15.53
CA SER A 608 -25.22 -8.50 -14.24
C SER A 608 -26.39 -9.48 -14.14
N HIS A 609 -26.51 -10.10 -12.96
CA HIS A 609 -27.45 -11.15 -12.57
C HIS A 609 -27.33 -12.47 -13.34
N LEU A 610 -26.29 -12.58 -14.18
CA LEU A 610 -25.87 -13.79 -14.86
C LEU A 610 -24.50 -14.24 -14.34
N CYS A 611 -23.88 -15.17 -15.06
CA CYS A 611 -22.71 -15.95 -14.65
C CYS A 611 -21.99 -16.46 -15.90
N ASP A 612 -20.67 -16.65 -15.85
CA ASP A 612 -19.92 -17.12 -17.03
C ASP A 612 -19.95 -18.65 -17.19
N PRO A 613 -19.91 -19.18 -18.43
CA PRO A 613 -19.94 -20.62 -18.68
C PRO A 613 -18.83 -21.38 -17.93
N GLY A 614 -19.23 -22.33 -17.08
CA GLY A 614 -18.31 -23.11 -16.25
C GLY A 614 -17.67 -22.35 -15.09
N LYS A 615 -18.08 -21.10 -14.81
CA LYS A 615 -17.59 -20.28 -13.70
C LYS A 615 -18.52 -20.31 -12.49
N CYS A 616 -18.72 -21.53 -12.00
CA CYS A 616 -19.51 -21.85 -10.82
C CYS A 616 -18.64 -22.40 -9.68
N ILE A 617 -19.05 -22.13 -8.43
CA ILE A 617 -18.38 -22.67 -7.25
C ILE A 617 -18.57 -24.20 -7.20
N LYS A 618 -17.55 -24.95 -6.73
CA LYS A 618 -17.60 -26.42 -6.60
C LYS A 618 -18.86 -26.88 -5.86
N GLY A 619 -19.51 -27.93 -6.39
CA GLY A 619 -20.82 -28.42 -5.90
C GLY A 619 -22.03 -27.68 -6.50
N THR A 620 -21.81 -26.81 -7.50
CA THR A 620 -22.87 -26.13 -8.25
C THR A 620 -22.63 -26.25 -9.76
N HIS A 621 -23.69 -26.37 -10.56
CA HIS A 621 -23.66 -26.55 -12.00
C HIS A 621 -24.21 -25.32 -12.75
N TYR A 622 -23.62 -25.03 -13.91
CA TYR A 622 -23.92 -23.87 -14.74
C TYR A 622 -25.11 -24.11 -15.68
N HIS A 623 -26.21 -23.38 -15.52
CA HIS A 623 -27.34 -23.44 -16.46
C HIS A 623 -27.93 -22.07 -16.77
N GLN A 624 -28.08 -21.75 -18.06
CA GLN A 624 -28.65 -20.50 -18.59
C GLN A 624 -28.13 -19.22 -17.90
N GLY A 625 -26.81 -19.16 -17.65
CA GLY A 625 -26.17 -18.00 -17.01
C GLY A 625 -26.39 -17.92 -15.49
N ARG A 626 -26.77 -19.01 -14.81
CA ARG A 626 -26.83 -19.09 -13.35
C ARG A 626 -26.20 -20.38 -12.83
N CYS A 627 -25.62 -20.32 -11.63
CA CYS A 627 -25.14 -21.50 -10.93
C CYS A 627 -26.24 -22.03 -9.99
N TRP A 628 -26.50 -23.32 -10.06
CA TRP A 628 -27.48 -24.02 -9.23
C TRP A 628 -26.78 -25.12 -8.41
N PRO A 629 -27.09 -25.30 -7.11
CA PRO A 629 -26.47 -26.36 -6.32
C PRO A 629 -26.87 -27.75 -6.83
N CYS A 630 -25.96 -28.71 -6.76
CA CYS A 630 -26.30 -30.13 -6.91
C CYS A 630 -27.13 -30.60 -5.69
N VAL A 631 -27.90 -31.68 -5.86
CA VAL A 631 -28.55 -32.39 -4.75
C VAL A 631 -27.52 -32.88 -3.71
N ASP A 632 -27.93 -32.99 -2.45
CA ASP A 632 -27.09 -33.49 -1.34
C ASP A 632 -26.39 -34.84 -1.65
N HIS A 633 -25.20 -35.01 -1.07
CA HIS A 633 -24.32 -36.18 -1.24
C HIS A 633 -23.81 -36.47 -2.67
N CYS A 634 -24.11 -35.60 -3.63
CA CYS A 634 -23.55 -35.61 -4.98
C CYS A 634 -22.09 -35.07 -5.03
N GLU A 635 -21.32 -35.50 -6.03
CA GLU A 635 -19.99 -34.98 -6.38
C GLU A 635 -19.99 -34.19 -7.69
N SER A 636 -20.74 -34.63 -8.70
CA SER A 636 -20.98 -33.91 -9.97
C SER A 636 -22.42 -34.02 -10.43
N CYS A 637 -22.95 -32.93 -10.99
CA CYS A 637 -24.25 -32.89 -11.64
C CYS A 637 -24.17 -32.15 -12.99
N GLU A 638 -24.73 -32.72 -14.05
CA GLU A 638 -24.82 -32.14 -15.40
C GLU A 638 -26.29 -32.03 -15.86
N PHE A 639 -26.61 -30.95 -16.59
CA PHE A 639 -27.97 -30.70 -17.06
C PHE A 639 -28.38 -31.60 -18.25
N GLY A 640 -28.73 -32.84 -17.93
CA GLY A 640 -29.21 -33.84 -18.89
C GLY A 640 -29.19 -35.29 -18.39
N ALA A 641 -28.61 -35.57 -17.23
CA ALA A 641 -28.41 -36.93 -16.70
C ALA A 641 -29.68 -37.69 -16.27
N ALA A 642 -30.88 -37.10 -16.41
CA ALA A 642 -32.15 -37.73 -16.06
C ALA A 642 -32.74 -38.57 -17.23
N PRO A 643 -33.21 -39.80 -16.99
CA PRO A 643 -33.92 -40.59 -18.00
C PRO A 643 -35.19 -39.90 -18.53
N LEU A 644 -35.52 -40.19 -19.80
CA LEU A 644 -36.57 -39.53 -20.59
C LEU A 644 -38.03 -39.67 -20.07
N ASP A 645 -38.26 -40.40 -18.97
CA ASP A 645 -39.59 -40.62 -18.38
C ASP A 645 -40.02 -39.55 -17.36
N PHE A 646 -39.09 -38.72 -16.85
CA PHE A 646 -39.47 -37.52 -16.08
C PHE A 646 -39.41 -36.29 -16.98
N GLY A 647 -40.59 -35.71 -17.22
CA GLY A 647 -40.75 -34.57 -18.14
C GLY A 647 -39.92 -33.35 -17.74
N VAL A 648 -39.51 -32.59 -18.76
CA VAL A 648 -38.64 -31.40 -18.72
C VAL A 648 -38.78 -30.62 -17.40
N VAL A 649 -37.75 -30.69 -16.55
CA VAL A 649 -37.70 -29.96 -15.29
C VAL A 649 -37.53 -28.47 -15.57
N ASN A 650 -38.64 -27.74 -15.58
CA ASN A 650 -38.60 -26.29 -15.59
C ASN A 650 -38.03 -25.79 -14.25
N LEU A 651 -36.85 -25.17 -14.32
CA LEU A 651 -36.09 -24.62 -13.17
C LEU A 651 -36.78 -23.44 -12.46
N THR A 652 -38.07 -23.19 -12.68
CA THR A 652 -38.85 -22.19 -11.95
C THR A 652 -39.20 -22.62 -10.53
N ASP A 653 -39.25 -23.93 -10.27
CA ASP A 653 -39.86 -24.50 -9.06
C ASP A 653 -38.98 -25.57 -8.36
N SER A 654 -37.67 -25.62 -8.66
CA SER A 654 -36.75 -26.62 -8.08
C SER A 654 -35.43 -25.99 -7.61
N GLU A 655 -35.04 -26.24 -6.36
CA GLU A 655 -33.90 -25.57 -5.70
C GLU A 655 -32.53 -26.21 -6.01
N SER A 656 -32.48 -27.39 -6.62
CA SER A 656 -31.24 -28.19 -6.81
C SER A 656 -31.26 -29.09 -8.06
N ILE A 657 -30.10 -29.32 -8.69
CA ILE A 657 -29.95 -30.16 -9.90
C ILE A 657 -29.68 -31.65 -9.54
N PRO A 658 -30.32 -32.63 -10.22
CA PRO A 658 -30.08 -34.08 -10.05
C PRO A 658 -28.63 -34.52 -10.26
N CYS A 659 -28.21 -35.60 -9.62
CA CYS A 659 -26.83 -36.11 -9.70
C CYS A 659 -26.56 -37.02 -10.91
N ASP A 660 -25.30 -37.08 -11.36
CA ASP A 660 -24.88 -37.86 -12.52
C ASP A 660 -24.79 -39.38 -12.27
N TYR A 661 -24.82 -40.17 -13.34
CA TYR A 661 -24.59 -41.62 -13.31
C TYR A 661 -23.20 -41.95 -12.76
N GLY A 662 -23.17 -42.40 -11.50
CA GLY A 662 -21.92 -42.70 -10.76
C GLY A 662 -21.32 -41.52 -9.99
N GLY A 663 -21.98 -40.35 -9.98
CA GLY A 663 -21.51 -39.14 -9.28
C GLY A 663 -21.84 -39.07 -7.78
N CYS A 664 -22.21 -40.18 -7.14
CA CYS A 664 -22.58 -40.23 -5.73
C CYS A 664 -21.41 -40.64 -4.83
N LYS A 665 -21.39 -40.13 -3.59
CA LYS A 665 -20.36 -40.45 -2.59
C LYS A 665 -20.48 -41.90 -2.08
N ASP A 666 -19.35 -42.48 -1.68
CA ASP A 666 -19.24 -43.84 -1.14
C ASP A 666 -20.41 -44.23 -0.22
N GLY A 667 -21.12 -45.31 -0.55
CA GLY A 667 -22.28 -45.82 0.19
C GLY A 667 -23.64 -45.32 -0.29
N PHE A 668 -23.69 -44.42 -1.29
CA PHE A 668 -24.92 -43.93 -1.91
C PHE A 668 -25.03 -44.38 -3.37
N GLY A 669 -26.13 -45.04 -3.72
CA GLY A 669 -26.48 -45.34 -5.11
C GLY A 669 -27.34 -44.24 -5.74
N LEU A 670 -27.25 -44.09 -7.06
CA LEU A 670 -28.14 -43.20 -7.80
C LEU A 670 -29.52 -43.85 -7.95
N HIS A 671 -30.56 -43.19 -7.45
CA HIS A 671 -31.95 -43.61 -7.63
C HIS A 671 -32.82 -42.40 -7.96
N ALA A 672 -33.49 -42.42 -9.12
CA ALA A 672 -34.33 -41.33 -9.63
C ALA A 672 -33.65 -39.94 -9.57
N GLY A 673 -32.36 -39.86 -9.94
CA GLY A 673 -31.59 -38.61 -9.96
C GLY A 673 -31.12 -38.10 -8.60
N ARG A 674 -31.30 -38.87 -7.52
CA ARG A 674 -30.81 -38.54 -6.17
C ARG A 674 -29.86 -39.61 -5.66
N CYS A 675 -28.84 -39.19 -4.92
CA CYS A 675 -27.98 -40.10 -4.17
C CYS A 675 -28.74 -40.57 -2.92
N LEU A 676 -29.13 -41.85 -2.90
CA LEU A 676 -29.80 -42.48 -1.75
C LEU A 676 -28.89 -43.58 -1.17
N PRO A 677 -28.90 -43.80 0.17
CA PRO A 677 -28.07 -44.83 0.77
C PRO A 677 -28.42 -46.22 0.22
N CYS A 678 -27.40 -47.04 -0.05
CA CYS A 678 -27.59 -48.41 -0.51
C CYS A 678 -28.40 -49.24 0.51
N LYS A 679 -29.32 -50.10 0.02
CA LYS A 679 -30.11 -51.03 0.86
C LYS A 679 -29.31 -52.28 1.23
N VAL A 680 -28.26 -52.59 0.47
CA VAL A 680 -27.32 -53.68 0.77
C VAL A 680 -26.30 -53.17 1.79
N GLU A 681 -26.27 -53.79 2.97
CA GLU A 681 -25.28 -53.48 4.00
C GLU A 681 -23.86 -53.76 3.49
N ASP A 682 -22.93 -52.89 3.89
CA ASP A 682 -21.52 -52.87 3.48
C ASP A 682 -21.22 -52.95 1.98
N CYS A 683 -22.19 -52.55 1.16
CA CYS A 683 -21.94 -52.10 -0.19
C CYS A 683 -21.21 -50.74 -0.22
N ARG A 684 -20.33 -50.53 -1.20
CA ARG A 684 -19.77 -49.23 -1.56
C ARG A 684 -20.62 -48.58 -2.64
N ASP A 685 -20.77 -49.29 -3.77
CA ASP A 685 -21.48 -48.81 -4.96
C ASP A 685 -22.59 -49.82 -5.34
N CYS A 686 -23.85 -49.39 -5.29
CA CYS A 686 -25.01 -50.22 -5.63
C CYS A 686 -25.70 -49.76 -6.93
N TYR A 687 -26.31 -50.72 -7.63
CA TYR A 687 -27.09 -50.47 -8.86
C TYR A 687 -28.43 -49.77 -8.57
N GLU A 688 -29.14 -49.32 -9.62
CA GLU A 688 -30.31 -48.43 -9.55
C GLU A 688 -31.42 -48.87 -8.58
N ASP A 689 -31.66 -50.17 -8.38
CA ASP A 689 -32.64 -50.70 -7.40
C ASP A 689 -32.23 -50.48 -5.93
N LEU A 690 -30.99 -50.05 -5.68
CA LEU A 690 -30.29 -49.96 -4.38
C LEU A 690 -30.12 -51.30 -3.66
N ALA A 691 -30.65 -52.40 -4.21
CA ALA A 691 -30.77 -53.73 -3.60
C ALA A 691 -29.76 -54.77 -4.14
N VAL A 692 -28.90 -54.37 -5.08
CA VAL A 692 -27.83 -55.20 -5.66
C VAL A 692 -26.54 -54.38 -5.60
N CYS A 693 -25.48 -54.95 -5.04
CA CYS A 693 -24.18 -54.30 -4.96
C CYS A 693 -23.31 -54.62 -6.18
N GLY A 694 -22.62 -53.60 -6.71
CA GLY A 694 -21.61 -53.76 -7.76
C GLY A 694 -20.18 -53.81 -7.20
N LEU A 695 -19.90 -53.00 -6.17
CA LEU A 695 -18.62 -52.97 -5.47
C LEU A 695 -18.86 -52.95 -3.96
N CYS A 696 -18.31 -53.92 -3.25
CA CYS A 696 -18.36 -53.99 -1.80
C CYS A 696 -17.31 -53.09 -1.14
N LYS A 697 -17.51 -52.78 0.15
CA LYS A 697 -16.45 -52.20 0.98
C LYS A 697 -15.29 -53.18 1.14
N PRO A 698 -14.06 -52.72 1.43
CA PRO A 698 -12.89 -53.59 1.61
C PRO A 698 -13.10 -54.73 2.62
N GLY A 699 -12.53 -55.91 2.34
CA GLY A 699 -12.67 -57.12 3.16
C GLY A 699 -13.90 -58.00 2.85
N LEU A 700 -14.71 -57.61 1.85
CA LEU A 700 -15.91 -58.32 1.41
C LEU A 700 -15.81 -58.64 -0.09
N GLY A 701 -16.06 -59.90 -0.45
CA GLY A 701 -16.24 -60.34 -1.84
C GLY A 701 -17.71 -60.34 -2.26
N LEU A 702 -17.96 -60.43 -3.57
CA LEU A 702 -19.32 -60.55 -4.09
C LEU A 702 -19.85 -61.99 -3.91
N ASP A 703 -21.12 -62.13 -3.53
CA ASP A 703 -21.87 -63.38 -3.74
C ASP A 703 -22.67 -63.31 -5.06
N ASN A 704 -23.00 -64.48 -5.60
CA ASN A 704 -23.83 -64.73 -6.79
C ASN A 704 -25.23 -64.07 -6.73
N ASN A 705 -25.66 -63.59 -5.56
CA ASN A 705 -26.91 -62.87 -5.35
C ASN A 705 -26.73 -61.34 -5.22
N GLY A 706 -25.54 -60.80 -5.55
CA GLY A 706 -25.25 -59.36 -5.47
C GLY A 706 -25.15 -58.78 -4.06
N THR A 707 -24.97 -59.64 -3.06
CA THR A 707 -24.77 -59.26 -1.65
C THR A 707 -23.30 -59.38 -1.28
N CYS A 708 -22.79 -58.42 -0.51
CA CYS A 708 -21.44 -58.48 0.04
C CYS A 708 -21.34 -59.57 1.12
N GLN A 709 -20.35 -60.45 1.00
CA GLN A 709 -20.05 -61.51 1.98
C GLN A 709 -18.56 -61.54 2.27
N GLN A 710 -18.18 -62.04 3.44
CA GLN A 710 -16.78 -61.99 3.89
C GLN A 710 -15.85 -62.81 2.98
N CYS A 711 -14.64 -62.28 2.76
CA CYS A 711 -13.53 -63.07 2.21
C CYS A 711 -13.18 -64.25 3.14
N GLY A 712 -12.33 -65.16 2.68
CA GLY A 712 -11.93 -66.37 3.43
C GLY A 712 -11.36 -66.10 4.83
N GLY A 713 -10.86 -64.89 5.06
CA GLY A 713 -10.69 -64.30 6.37
C GLY A 713 -10.78 -62.75 6.31
N PRO A 714 -10.82 -62.05 7.45
CA PRO A 714 -10.59 -60.61 7.50
C PRO A 714 -9.17 -60.28 7.01
N HIS A 715 -8.96 -59.07 6.50
CA HIS A 715 -7.67 -58.59 5.96
C HIS A 715 -7.05 -59.47 4.88
N CYS A 716 -7.88 -60.25 4.19
CA CYS A 716 -7.54 -60.90 2.95
C CYS A 716 -8.31 -60.26 1.80
N ARG A 717 -7.64 -60.09 0.66
CA ARG A 717 -8.26 -59.60 -0.57
C ARG A 717 -8.80 -60.79 -1.37
N CYS A 718 -10.05 -60.66 -1.80
CA CYS A 718 -10.76 -61.61 -2.63
C CYS A 718 -11.70 -60.86 -3.59
N PHE A 719 -11.93 -61.43 -4.77
CA PHE A 719 -13.02 -61.00 -5.65
C PHE A 719 -14.30 -61.83 -5.41
N GLU A 720 -14.13 -63.14 -5.24
CA GLU A 720 -15.22 -64.09 -4.93
C GLU A 720 -15.24 -64.45 -3.43
N LYS A 721 -16.44 -64.63 -2.88
CA LYS A 721 -16.65 -64.97 -1.46
C LYS A 721 -15.85 -66.19 -1.00
N GLY A 722 -15.34 -66.14 0.23
CA GLY A 722 -14.57 -67.25 0.82
C GLY A 722 -13.18 -67.50 0.22
N GLY A 723 -12.79 -66.82 -0.86
CA GLY A 723 -11.42 -66.83 -1.39
C GLY A 723 -10.46 -66.02 -0.51
N CYS A 724 -9.16 -66.31 -0.65
CA CYS A 724 -8.10 -65.52 -0.02
C CYS A 724 -6.82 -65.62 -0.86
N GLU A 725 -6.51 -64.57 -1.62
CA GLU A 725 -5.44 -64.58 -2.63
C GLU A 725 -4.19 -63.80 -2.19
N GLU A 726 -4.39 -62.66 -1.52
CA GLU A 726 -3.32 -61.80 -1.00
C GLU A 726 -3.72 -61.25 0.37
N CYS A 727 -2.82 -61.35 1.35
CA CYS A 727 -2.96 -60.68 2.64
C CYS A 727 -2.56 -59.21 2.51
N GLU A 728 -3.31 -58.32 3.18
CA GLU A 728 -2.96 -56.90 3.18
C GLU A 728 -1.63 -56.65 3.90
N ASN A 729 -0.95 -55.53 3.60
CA ASN A 729 0.29 -55.17 4.31
C ASN A 729 0.03 -55.10 5.83
N GLY A 730 0.92 -55.67 6.63
CA GLY A 730 0.71 -55.91 8.06
C GLY A 730 0.01 -57.25 8.39
N TRP A 731 -0.34 -58.06 7.38
CA TRP A 731 -0.96 -59.39 7.56
C TRP A 731 -0.18 -60.47 6.81
N GLY A 732 -0.10 -61.66 7.41
CA GLY A 732 0.65 -62.80 6.87
C GLY A 732 -0.19 -64.07 6.81
N PRO A 733 0.23 -65.06 6.01
CA PRO A 733 -0.46 -66.32 5.90
C PRO A 733 -0.37 -67.13 7.21
N ALA A 734 -1.48 -67.74 7.60
CA ALA A 734 -1.56 -68.75 8.65
C ALA A 734 -1.85 -70.16 8.09
N GLU A 735 -1.68 -71.19 8.92
CA GLU A 735 -1.70 -72.61 8.52
C GLU A 735 -3.04 -73.11 7.93
N ASN A 736 -4.10 -72.30 8.05
CA ASN A 736 -5.47 -72.56 7.59
C ASN A 736 -5.86 -71.80 6.31
N ALA A 737 -4.91 -71.17 5.62
CA ALA A 737 -5.14 -70.30 4.46
C ALA A 737 -6.02 -69.06 4.74
N THR A 738 -6.00 -68.55 5.97
CA THR A 738 -6.50 -67.20 6.30
C THR A 738 -5.35 -66.25 6.60
N CYS A 739 -5.57 -64.95 6.40
CA CYS A 739 -4.63 -63.92 6.84
C CYS A 739 -4.78 -63.67 8.33
N VAL A 740 -3.64 -63.58 9.02
CA VAL A 740 -3.53 -63.23 10.44
C VAL A 740 -2.51 -62.11 10.58
N GLU A 741 -2.76 -61.21 11.51
CA GLU A 741 -1.93 -60.02 11.75
C GLU A 741 -0.47 -60.43 11.96
N CYS A 742 0.45 -59.70 11.32
CA CYS A 742 1.87 -59.85 11.60
C CYS A 742 2.13 -59.60 13.09
N ALA A 743 3.08 -60.33 13.69
CA ALA A 743 3.46 -60.11 15.09
C ALA A 743 3.78 -58.62 15.38
N ASP A 744 3.26 -58.11 16.50
CA ASP A 744 3.20 -56.67 16.86
C ASP A 744 4.36 -55.81 16.35
N GLY A 745 4.05 -54.79 15.54
CA GLY A 745 5.02 -53.82 15.01
C GLY A 745 5.92 -54.33 13.89
N CYS A 746 5.47 -55.36 13.18
CA CYS A 746 6.12 -55.88 11.99
C CYS A 746 5.51 -55.30 10.71
N SER A 747 6.32 -54.66 9.86
CA SER A 747 5.85 -54.10 8.59
C SER A 747 5.65 -55.17 7.51
N THR A 748 6.42 -56.26 7.55
CA THR A 748 6.35 -57.36 6.57
C THR A 748 6.62 -58.74 7.19
N CYS A 749 5.64 -59.65 7.12
CA CYS A 749 5.74 -61.05 7.55
C CYS A 749 5.39 -62.07 6.42
N PRO A 750 6.08 -62.02 5.25
CA PRO A 750 5.63 -62.64 4.00
C PRO A 750 5.70 -64.19 3.94
N VAL A 751 5.98 -64.87 5.05
CA VAL A 751 6.15 -66.34 5.09
C VAL A 751 5.25 -66.99 6.14
N PHE A 752 5.17 -66.39 7.33
CA PHE A 752 4.26 -66.74 8.41
C PHE A 752 4.01 -65.50 9.25
N HIS A 753 2.78 -65.31 9.74
CA HIS A 753 2.41 -64.16 10.56
C HIS A 753 3.29 -63.97 11.84
N THR A 754 3.89 -65.05 12.35
CA THR A 754 4.75 -65.04 13.55
C THR A 754 6.22 -64.66 13.31
N LYS A 755 6.68 -64.53 12.05
CA LYS A 755 8.08 -64.27 11.71
C LYS A 755 8.21 -62.93 11.01
N CYS A 756 8.84 -61.96 11.67
CA CYS A 756 9.05 -60.65 11.07
C CYS A 756 10.36 -60.55 10.28
N LYS A 757 10.29 -59.88 9.12
CA LYS A 757 11.46 -59.51 8.31
C LYS A 757 11.96 -58.10 8.61
N GLU A 758 11.05 -57.13 8.70
CA GLU A 758 11.33 -55.70 8.93
C GLU A 758 10.32 -55.13 9.93
N CYS A 759 10.80 -54.43 10.94
CA CYS A 759 9.93 -53.77 11.93
C CYS A 759 9.49 -52.38 11.47
N GLU A 760 8.36 -51.93 11.99
CA GLU A 760 7.89 -50.56 11.85
C GLU A 760 8.77 -49.57 12.62
N LEU A 761 8.70 -48.29 12.27
CA LEU A 761 9.36 -47.23 13.06
C LEU A 761 8.78 -47.21 14.48
N GLY A 762 9.64 -47.05 15.48
CA GLY A 762 9.25 -47.20 16.89
C GLY A 762 9.23 -48.66 17.39
N PHE A 763 9.69 -49.61 16.59
CA PHE A 763 9.97 -51.00 17.01
C PHE A 763 11.41 -51.39 16.64
N VAL A 764 11.97 -52.36 17.37
CA VAL A 764 13.30 -52.94 17.14
C VAL A 764 13.22 -54.46 16.98
N LEU A 765 13.97 -55.00 16.01
CA LEU A 765 14.00 -56.43 15.71
C LEU A 765 14.91 -57.17 16.71
N GLU A 766 14.33 -57.99 17.58
CA GLU A 766 15.06 -58.96 18.40
C GLU A 766 14.52 -60.37 18.13
N ARG A 767 15.41 -61.29 17.70
CA ARG A 767 15.12 -62.72 17.51
C ARG A 767 13.91 -63.01 16.59
N GLU A 768 13.90 -62.38 15.42
CA GLU A 768 12.82 -62.49 14.40
C GLU A 768 11.45 -61.91 14.84
N GLN A 769 11.40 -61.20 15.98
CA GLN A 769 10.21 -60.54 16.52
C GLN A 769 10.48 -59.04 16.71
N CYS A 770 9.44 -58.22 16.56
CA CYS A 770 9.54 -56.78 16.79
C CYS A 770 9.14 -56.46 18.24
N GLN A 771 9.94 -55.65 18.92
CA GLN A 771 9.64 -55.18 20.27
C GLN A 771 9.52 -53.65 20.27
N ARG A 772 8.52 -53.15 20.99
CA ARG A 772 8.09 -51.75 20.94
C ARG A 772 8.97 -50.84 21.78
N CYS A 773 9.44 -49.75 21.20
CA CYS A 773 10.09 -48.66 21.92
C CYS A 773 9.10 -47.91 22.84
N VAL A 774 9.61 -47.04 23.72
CA VAL A 774 8.75 -46.12 24.50
C VAL A 774 7.82 -45.29 23.59
N PRO A 775 6.64 -44.85 24.08
CA PRO A 775 5.71 -44.06 23.28
C PRO A 775 6.35 -42.83 22.61
N HIS A 776 5.90 -42.57 21.38
CA HIS A 776 6.38 -41.48 20.50
C HIS A 776 7.87 -41.52 20.12
N CYS A 777 8.55 -42.63 20.42
CA CYS A 777 9.91 -42.90 19.96
C CYS A 777 9.92 -43.47 18.54
N ARG A 778 10.78 -42.94 17.68
CA ARG A 778 11.05 -43.45 16.32
C ARG A 778 12.14 -44.53 16.33
N ASN A 779 13.13 -44.41 17.22
CA ASN A 779 14.27 -45.32 17.31
C ASN A 779 14.76 -45.47 18.77
N CYS A 780 14.87 -46.71 19.25
CA CYS A 780 15.43 -47.10 20.56
C CYS A 780 16.53 -48.17 20.47
N THR A 781 17.15 -48.32 19.29
CA THR A 781 18.15 -49.38 19.02
C THR A 781 19.45 -49.28 19.84
N VAL A 782 19.75 -48.12 20.43
CA VAL A 782 20.97 -47.88 21.23
C VAL A 782 20.64 -47.78 22.72
N SER A 783 19.61 -47.02 23.09
CA SER A 783 19.20 -46.86 24.51
C SER A 783 18.33 -48.01 25.05
N GLY A 784 17.78 -48.86 24.18
CA GLY A 784 16.91 -49.97 24.54
C GLY A 784 15.46 -49.55 24.83
N LEU A 785 14.59 -50.55 24.99
CA LEU A 785 13.11 -50.42 24.95
C LEU A 785 12.51 -49.41 25.94
N ASP A 786 13.16 -49.17 27.08
CA ASP A 786 12.72 -48.23 28.14
C ASP A 786 13.13 -46.76 27.91
N SER A 787 13.82 -46.46 26.82
CA SER A 787 14.34 -45.12 26.49
C SER A 787 14.30 -44.87 24.98
N CYS A 788 14.59 -43.64 24.56
CA CYS A 788 14.54 -43.25 23.17
C CYS A 788 15.81 -42.53 22.70
N ASP A 789 16.29 -42.91 21.52
CA ASP A 789 17.42 -42.28 20.83
C ASP A 789 16.95 -41.18 19.86
N GLU A 790 15.80 -41.38 19.20
CA GLU A 790 15.23 -40.44 18.23
C GLU A 790 13.69 -40.41 18.32
N CYS A 791 13.09 -39.23 18.48
CA CYS A 791 11.64 -39.06 18.51
C CYS A 791 11.02 -39.00 17.10
N PHE A 792 9.71 -39.25 17.00
CA PHE A 792 8.97 -38.93 15.78
C PHE A 792 8.85 -37.41 15.56
N PRO A 793 8.70 -36.94 14.31
CA PRO A 793 8.37 -35.54 14.03
C PRO A 793 7.13 -35.07 14.79
N GLY A 794 7.16 -33.84 15.30
CA GLY A 794 6.15 -33.30 16.21
C GLY A 794 6.34 -33.70 17.68
N PHE A 795 7.42 -34.42 18.02
CA PHE A 795 7.76 -34.82 19.39
C PHE A 795 9.22 -34.47 19.72
N GLY A 796 9.44 -34.02 20.96
CA GLY A 796 10.76 -33.67 21.50
C GLY A 796 11.23 -34.63 22.60
N LEU A 797 12.53 -34.93 22.60
CA LEU A 797 13.16 -35.76 23.63
C LEU A 797 13.28 -35.00 24.95
N ASN A 798 12.72 -35.54 26.02
CA ASN A 798 12.89 -35.04 27.38
C ASN A 798 14.15 -35.67 28.01
N MET A 799 15.20 -34.86 28.15
CA MET A 799 16.52 -35.26 28.67
C MET A 799 16.51 -35.76 30.13
N LEU A 800 15.44 -35.54 30.90
CA LEU A 800 15.29 -36.05 32.28
C LEU A 800 14.68 -37.45 32.33
N THR A 801 13.96 -37.87 31.28
CA THR A 801 13.19 -39.13 31.26
C THR A 801 13.52 -40.04 30.08
N MET A 802 14.36 -39.60 29.14
CA MET A 802 14.68 -40.27 27.87
C MET A 802 13.44 -40.70 27.08
N LYS A 803 12.38 -39.88 27.10
CA LYS A 803 11.07 -40.15 26.48
C LYS A 803 10.60 -38.96 25.64
N CYS A 804 9.86 -39.28 24.59
CA CYS A 804 9.35 -38.33 23.63
C CYS A 804 8.00 -37.77 24.08
N ASN A 805 7.84 -36.44 24.01
CA ASN A 805 6.61 -35.74 24.39
C ASN A 805 6.20 -34.82 23.22
N PRO A 806 4.90 -34.57 22.99
CA PRO A 806 4.45 -33.74 21.88
C PRO A 806 4.94 -32.30 22.01
N CYS A 807 5.18 -31.64 20.88
CA CYS A 807 5.47 -30.22 20.84
C CYS A 807 4.18 -29.40 21.02
N GLU A 808 4.23 -28.34 21.84
CA GLU A 808 3.11 -27.39 22.02
C GLU A 808 3.10 -26.29 20.93
N VAL A 809 3.96 -26.39 19.91
CA VAL A 809 4.20 -25.37 18.87
C VAL A 809 3.73 -25.88 17.50
N GLU A 810 2.89 -25.11 16.81
CA GLU A 810 2.44 -25.42 15.45
C GLU A 810 3.60 -25.36 14.43
N HIS A 811 3.52 -26.16 13.36
CA HIS A 811 4.57 -26.31 12.33
C HIS A 811 5.97 -26.73 12.87
N CYS A 812 6.02 -27.35 14.04
CA CYS A 812 7.26 -27.80 14.67
C CYS A 812 7.57 -29.28 14.41
N LEU A 813 8.74 -29.58 13.80
CA LEU A 813 9.22 -30.94 13.61
C LEU A 813 9.93 -31.49 14.86
N GLN A 814 10.67 -30.68 15.61
CA GLN A 814 11.40 -31.11 16.80
C GLN A 814 11.45 -30.02 17.88
N CYS A 815 11.18 -30.38 19.14
CA CYS A 815 11.21 -29.50 20.32
C CYS A 815 12.04 -30.12 21.47
N ASN A 816 13.31 -30.43 21.19
CA ASN A 816 14.14 -31.18 22.14
C ASN A 816 14.44 -30.36 23.41
N GLY A 817 14.22 -30.98 24.59
CA GLY A 817 14.41 -30.35 25.90
C GLY A 817 13.22 -29.54 26.43
N ASP A 818 12.52 -28.76 25.58
CA ASP A 818 11.36 -27.95 25.97
C ASP A 818 10.26 -28.00 24.90
N GLN A 819 9.09 -28.52 25.27
CA GLN A 819 7.93 -28.71 24.40
C GLN A 819 7.38 -27.38 23.84
N ARG A 820 7.66 -26.25 24.51
CA ARG A 820 7.25 -24.90 24.10
C ARG A 820 8.24 -24.19 23.18
N ARG A 821 9.38 -24.82 22.88
CA ARG A 821 10.42 -24.24 22.05
C ARG A 821 10.84 -25.21 20.96
N CYS A 822 10.41 -24.90 19.75
CA CYS A 822 10.86 -25.61 18.57
C CYS A 822 12.36 -25.37 18.33
N SER A 823 13.07 -26.46 18.02
CA SER A 823 14.46 -26.47 17.57
C SER A 823 14.58 -26.69 16.04
N VAL A 824 13.58 -27.29 15.40
CA VAL A 824 13.51 -27.49 13.94
C VAL A 824 12.05 -27.38 13.48
N CYS A 825 11.75 -26.42 12.61
CA CYS A 825 10.42 -26.22 12.03
C CYS A 825 10.20 -27.02 10.73
N GLU A 826 8.97 -27.05 10.24
CA GLU A 826 8.61 -27.60 8.92
C GLU A 826 9.28 -26.83 7.77
N SER A 827 9.47 -27.50 6.62
CA SER A 827 10.08 -26.89 5.45
C SER A 827 9.28 -25.70 4.93
N GLY A 828 9.90 -24.51 4.91
CA GLY A 828 9.24 -23.23 4.64
C GLY A 828 9.09 -22.34 5.87
N PHE A 829 9.27 -22.89 7.08
CA PHE A 829 9.18 -22.16 8.34
C PHE A 829 10.56 -22.04 9.03
N GLY A 830 10.84 -20.88 9.61
CA GLY A 830 12.01 -20.60 10.43
C GLY A 830 11.69 -20.47 11.92
N VAL A 831 12.70 -20.69 12.77
CA VAL A 831 12.56 -20.58 14.24
C VAL A 831 12.65 -19.12 14.70
N THR A 832 11.71 -18.66 15.54
CA THR A 832 11.79 -17.36 16.24
C THR A 832 12.76 -17.44 17.44
N PRO A 833 13.29 -16.30 17.95
CA PRO A 833 14.01 -16.26 19.23
C PRO A 833 13.22 -16.87 20.41
N GLU A 834 11.90 -16.74 20.39
CA GLU A 834 10.95 -17.29 21.36
C GLU A 834 10.79 -18.82 21.24
N GLY A 835 11.18 -19.42 20.12
CA GLY A 835 11.05 -20.86 19.84
C GLY A 835 9.75 -21.23 19.12
N LEU A 836 9.10 -20.29 18.45
CA LEU A 836 7.93 -20.54 17.60
C LEU A 836 8.36 -20.74 16.14
N CYS A 837 7.48 -21.33 15.31
CA CYS A 837 7.69 -21.44 13.87
C CYS A 837 6.86 -20.39 13.12
N GLN A 838 7.46 -19.69 12.15
CA GLN A 838 6.77 -18.76 11.24
C GLN A 838 7.40 -18.86 9.83
N ASP A 839 6.65 -18.44 8.81
CA ASP A 839 7.10 -18.44 7.41
C ASP A 839 8.50 -17.81 7.23
N CYS A 840 9.35 -18.44 6.41
CA CYS A 840 10.72 -17.97 6.16
C CYS A 840 10.80 -16.58 5.49
N GLY A 841 9.70 -16.11 4.90
CA GLY A 841 9.61 -14.83 4.19
C GLY A 841 9.58 -14.98 2.67
N GLU A 842 9.21 -13.90 2.00
CA GLU A 842 8.97 -13.88 0.55
C GLU A 842 10.17 -14.37 -0.27
N PHE A 843 9.89 -15.19 -1.28
CA PHE A 843 10.84 -15.80 -2.22
C PHE A 843 11.96 -16.65 -1.56
N CYS A 844 11.89 -16.89 -0.26
CA CYS A 844 12.69 -17.91 0.41
C CYS A 844 12.15 -19.31 0.11
N LYS A 845 13.03 -20.31 0.18
CA LYS A 845 12.71 -21.73 0.11
C LYS A 845 13.12 -22.46 1.40
N GLU A 846 14.30 -22.13 1.94
CA GLU A 846 14.86 -22.73 3.16
C GLU A 846 15.57 -21.68 4.03
N CYS A 847 15.21 -21.61 5.30
CA CYS A 847 15.84 -20.78 6.34
C CYS A 847 15.96 -21.58 7.65
N ASP A 848 16.92 -21.23 8.52
CA ASP A 848 16.99 -21.78 9.89
C ASP A 848 16.22 -20.87 10.87
N ALA A 849 16.35 -19.56 10.67
CA ALA A 849 15.73 -18.50 11.45
C ALA A 849 15.01 -17.52 10.51
N ILE A 850 13.98 -16.86 11.03
CA ILE A 850 13.18 -15.90 10.28
C ILE A 850 14.07 -14.71 9.87
N HIS A 851 13.97 -14.30 8.61
CA HIS A 851 14.83 -13.31 7.96
C HIS A 851 16.33 -13.71 7.80
N ASP A 852 16.68 -14.99 7.96
CA ASP A 852 18.00 -15.54 7.58
C ASP A 852 17.84 -16.67 6.54
N CYS A 853 17.46 -16.29 5.33
CA CYS A 853 17.22 -17.22 4.23
C CYS A 853 18.53 -17.76 3.62
N LYS A 854 18.70 -19.08 3.63
CA LYS A 854 19.84 -19.78 3.04
C LYS A 854 19.65 -20.08 1.56
N VAL A 855 18.45 -20.52 1.18
CA VAL A 855 18.12 -20.92 -0.20
C VAL A 855 16.91 -20.12 -0.66
N CYS A 856 17.13 -19.26 -1.65
CA CYS A 856 16.07 -18.53 -2.34
C CYS A 856 15.48 -19.39 -3.48
N GLN A 857 14.32 -18.96 -3.97
CA GLN A 857 13.70 -19.51 -5.19
C GLN A 857 14.53 -19.13 -6.44
N GLU A 858 14.36 -19.86 -7.55
CA GLU A 858 15.13 -19.62 -8.78
C GLU A 858 14.95 -18.19 -9.31
N GLY A 859 16.05 -17.54 -9.72
CA GLY A 859 16.04 -16.13 -10.11
C GLY A 859 16.06 -15.13 -8.94
N PHE A 860 16.29 -15.59 -7.69
CA PHE A 860 16.57 -14.75 -6.53
C PHE A 860 17.90 -15.15 -5.89
N VAL A 861 18.58 -14.19 -5.25
CA VAL A 861 19.85 -14.39 -4.52
C VAL A 861 19.71 -13.91 -3.08
N SER A 862 20.27 -14.65 -2.11
CA SER A 862 20.29 -14.23 -0.71
C SER A 862 21.36 -13.15 -0.50
N LEU A 863 20.95 -12.02 0.07
CA LEU A 863 21.83 -10.93 0.49
C LEU A 863 21.37 -10.42 1.85
N ASP A 864 22.29 -10.43 2.84
CA ASP A 864 21.99 -10.06 4.23
C ASP A 864 20.76 -10.80 4.83
N GLY A 865 20.57 -12.08 4.46
CA GLY A 865 19.47 -12.95 4.92
C GLY A 865 18.16 -12.81 4.12
N LEU A 866 18.10 -11.88 3.16
CA LEU A 866 16.90 -11.56 2.37
C LEU A 866 17.06 -12.00 0.92
N CYS A 867 16.01 -12.60 0.35
CA CYS A 867 15.98 -12.96 -1.06
C CYS A 867 15.68 -11.75 -1.95
N LEU A 868 16.63 -11.37 -2.80
CA LEU A 868 16.51 -10.26 -3.74
C LEU A 868 16.51 -10.77 -5.18
N GLY A 869 15.64 -10.21 -6.02
CA GLY A 869 15.53 -10.61 -7.42
C GLY A 869 16.83 -10.39 -8.21
N CYS A 870 17.22 -11.40 -8.99
CA CYS A 870 18.14 -11.25 -10.12
C CYS A 870 17.50 -10.38 -11.22
N ALA A 871 18.22 -10.12 -12.31
CA ALA A 871 17.60 -9.61 -13.53
C ALA A 871 16.49 -10.57 -14.03
N ASP A 872 15.44 -10.04 -14.63
CA ASP A 872 14.36 -10.85 -15.24
C ASP A 872 14.92 -11.92 -16.20
N ARG A 873 14.36 -13.13 -16.12
CA ARG A 873 14.77 -14.32 -16.90
C ARG A 873 16.21 -14.82 -16.61
N CYS A 874 16.76 -14.44 -15.47
CA CYS A 874 17.98 -15.02 -14.94
C CYS A 874 17.73 -16.33 -14.18
N GLY A 875 18.60 -17.33 -14.38
CA GLY A 875 18.61 -18.56 -13.59
C GLY A 875 19.41 -18.45 -12.30
N ASN A 876 20.58 -17.79 -12.32
CA ASN A 876 21.34 -17.47 -11.10
C ASN A 876 22.15 -16.16 -11.21
N CYS A 877 22.31 -15.45 -10.10
CA CYS A 877 23.06 -14.20 -10.00
C CYS A 877 23.99 -14.15 -8.76
N ASP A 878 24.43 -15.31 -8.28
CA ASP A 878 25.22 -15.49 -7.03
C ASP A 878 26.53 -14.67 -6.98
N LYS A 879 27.05 -14.24 -8.13
CA LYS A 879 28.27 -13.41 -8.25
C LYS A 879 27.98 -12.04 -8.85
N ALA A 880 27.00 -11.97 -9.77
CA ALA A 880 26.57 -10.73 -10.40
C ALA A 880 25.80 -9.80 -9.43
N GLY A 881 25.14 -10.37 -8.42
CA GLY A 881 24.30 -9.68 -7.44
C GLY A 881 22.87 -9.43 -7.93
N PRO A 882 22.01 -8.84 -7.07
CA PRO A 882 20.64 -8.50 -7.42
C PRO A 882 20.58 -7.54 -8.62
N ALA A 883 19.43 -7.53 -9.31
CA ALA A 883 19.21 -6.79 -10.57
C ALA A 883 20.14 -7.18 -11.74
N LYS A 884 20.99 -8.20 -11.59
CA LYS A 884 21.92 -8.71 -12.63
C LYS A 884 21.85 -10.24 -12.75
N CYS A 885 22.72 -10.83 -13.57
CA CYS A 885 22.72 -12.24 -13.89
C CYS A 885 24.10 -12.80 -14.25
N ASP A 886 24.39 -14.01 -13.77
CA ASP A 886 25.53 -14.83 -14.19
C ASP A 886 25.16 -15.81 -15.31
N ARG A 887 23.93 -16.36 -15.28
CA ARG A 887 23.43 -17.30 -16.29
C ARG A 887 21.92 -17.15 -16.52
N CYS A 888 21.55 -16.80 -17.75
CA CYS A 888 20.15 -16.73 -18.16
C CYS A 888 19.51 -18.11 -18.38
N PHE A 889 18.17 -18.16 -18.40
CA PHE A 889 17.44 -19.33 -18.90
C PHE A 889 17.69 -19.57 -20.41
N GLN A 890 17.31 -20.75 -20.91
CA GLN A 890 17.59 -21.17 -22.29
C GLN A 890 16.99 -20.19 -23.32
N GLY A 891 17.75 -19.89 -24.39
CA GLY A 891 17.39 -18.91 -25.43
C GLY A 891 17.83 -17.46 -25.15
N PHE A 892 18.31 -17.18 -23.93
CA PHE A 892 18.77 -15.84 -23.52
C PHE A 892 20.30 -15.82 -23.31
N HIS A 893 20.89 -14.64 -23.45
CA HIS A 893 22.32 -14.40 -23.23
C HIS A 893 22.54 -13.21 -22.28
N VAL A 894 23.60 -13.29 -21.48
CA VAL A 894 24.02 -12.24 -20.56
C VAL A 894 24.74 -11.15 -21.36
N THR A 895 24.29 -9.90 -21.25
CA THR A 895 24.95 -8.73 -21.88
C THR A 895 26.13 -8.23 -21.02
N GLN A 896 26.91 -7.28 -21.54
CA GLN A 896 28.01 -6.63 -20.80
C GLN A 896 27.55 -5.87 -19.54
N GLU A 897 26.26 -5.57 -19.41
CA GLU A 897 25.66 -4.91 -18.24
C GLU A 897 25.17 -5.92 -17.17
N GLY A 898 25.17 -7.23 -17.50
CA GLY A 898 24.70 -8.30 -16.62
C GLY A 898 23.21 -8.61 -16.72
N ILE A 899 22.53 -8.24 -17.82
CA ILE A 899 21.08 -8.50 -18.02
C ILE A 899 20.83 -9.57 -19.09
N CYS A 900 19.66 -10.20 -19.07
CA CYS A 900 19.29 -11.29 -19.98
C CYS A 900 18.48 -10.83 -21.20
N GLU A 901 19.11 -10.82 -22.37
CA GLU A 901 18.46 -10.49 -23.65
C GLU A 901 18.31 -11.72 -24.56
N LEU A 902 17.30 -11.73 -25.44
CA LEU A 902 17.09 -12.80 -26.42
C LEU A 902 18.30 -12.91 -27.37
N GLY A 903 18.77 -14.13 -27.63
CA GLY A 903 19.81 -14.36 -28.63
C GLY A 903 19.32 -14.00 -30.03
N ALA A 904 20.04 -13.12 -30.74
CA ALA A 904 19.66 -12.61 -32.06
C ALA A 904 19.55 -13.68 -33.17
N THR A 905 19.99 -14.92 -32.91
CA THR A 905 20.07 -16.03 -33.86
C THR A 905 18.77 -16.82 -34.06
N GLN A 906 17.71 -16.60 -33.26
CA GLN A 906 16.44 -17.35 -33.39
C GLN A 906 15.30 -16.63 -34.12
N VAL A 907 15.52 -15.41 -34.63
CA VAL A 907 14.50 -14.68 -35.44
C VAL A 907 14.15 -15.42 -36.73
N ALA A 908 15.03 -16.30 -37.24
CA ALA A 908 14.88 -16.98 -38.52
C ALA A 908 13.88 -18.17 -38.54
N HIS A 909 13.55 -18.79 -37.40
CA HIS A 909 12.85 -20.08 -37.38
C HIS A 909 11.35 -20.05 -37.04
N VAL A 910 10.82 -18.95 -36.52
CA VAL A 910 9.39 -18.84 -36.17
C VAL A 910 8.53 -18.35 -37.35
N ALA A 911 9.14 -17.73 -38.37
CA ALA A 911 8.45 -17.09 -39.49
C ALA A 911 7.90 -18.04 -40.58
N HIS A 912 8.09 -19.36 -40.46
CA HIS A 912 7.71 -20.35 -41.48
C HIS A 912 6.75 -21.44 -40.99
N ALA A 913 6.13 -21.25 -39.81
CA ALA A 913 5.19 -22.22 -39.23
C ALA A 913 3.71 -21.76 -39.27
N HIS A 914 3.33 -20.88 -40.21
CA HIS A 914 1.92 -20.60 -40.56
C HIS A 914 1.82 -19.97 -41.98
N VAL A 915 1.74 -20.84 -42.99
CA VAL A 915 1.14 -20.60 -44.32
C VAL A 915 0.43 -21.89 -44.73
#